data_AF-A0AAD4MIW1-F1
#
_entry.id   AF-A0AAD4MIW1-F1
#
_cell.length_a   1.000
_cell.length_b   1.000
_cell.length_c   1.000
_cell.angle_alpha   90.00
_cell.angle_beta   90.00
_cell.angle_gamma   90.00
#
_symmetry.space_group_name_H-M   'P 1'
#
loop_
_entity.id
_entity.type
_entity.pdbx_description
1 polymer ?
#
loop_
_entity_poly.entity_id
_entity_poly.type
_entity_poly.pdbx_seq_one_letter_code
_entity_poly.pdbx_strand_id
1 'polypeptide(L)'
;MLLAEEMGASLGQIRLETAGSDAIYNNQAAILDALPFRPGDEGAMKRSTEHASGRSATFGELAPKAAQQPLPTQVALKKPADFKLIGQPARRMDGAAKLDGSATFGLDVLPPGLLYASIAMCPTTGGRVASFDATAAQKLPGVRKVMALEPVGATLIGTGATPGGVAVIADTPYHAMRAVKALAIEWDHGPAASLSSAEMIERLSQTLRTRPGNARLDDGDVAGAFRSAAKTIEAEYRVPFLAHATMEPMNCTVQFKDGKATVWAPTQAPGFTRGAAAKALGIDADKVELHVTYLGGGFGRRYSTDFVTQAATLARETGGAPVQLFWSREEDMAHDFYRPAYVARCRAGFDAAGALVAWQTVTAGSSMGAPSLMDTATDGAWNTAYAFPNARVAHVPVESAMPTGVWRSVAHSQNGFFVESFIDECAAAAGKGPGGVPRRAAREGRAPPARAQARGRTLELEPAAGTGARRREAGARPRDPPFLRQHRRAGGRGIRLAGPAGAGAPGDLRRRLRRGRQPEPDPPADGRRHRLWPLRRAAWRDHGGEGPGAAEQLPRLHAAAHERVPGHRGRDRRQRRSARRRGRARHAADRAGGGERGIRPHGPAAAQPAAQARLNREKVKKEHPMTTTLTVNGKAVTVNAEPDTPLLWVLRGEMQLVGTKFGCGKALCGACTVHLDGEPVRSCVTPLEAVGSREVTTIEGLKGREADALRNAWTEVDVVQCGYCQSGQLMSACALLKKTPNPSDDDISGAMSGNICRCGTYPRIRAAIHVAARKAAG
;
A
#
# COMPACT_ATOMS: atom_id res chain seq x y z
N MET A 1 20.61 8.01 -14.38
CA MET A 1 20.63 7.88 -15.86
C MET A 1 20.74 9.22 -16.53
N LEU A 2 19.77 10.14 -16.40
CA LEU A 2 19.87 11.50 -16.98
C LEU A 2 21.20 12.18 -16.61
N LEU A 3 21.53 12.22 -15.32
CA LEU A 3 22.81 12.79 -14.87
C LEU A 3 24.04 12.08 -15.46
N ALA A 4 24.02 10.74 -15.48
CA ALA A 4 25.10 9.93 -16.07
C ALA A 4 25.28 10.25 -17.56
N GLU A 5 24.16 10.33 -18.29
CA GLU A 5 24.11 10.68 -19.70
C GLU A 5 24.76 12.05 -19.91
N GLU A 6 24.27 13.09 -19.23
CA GLU A 6 24.76 14.45 -19.41
C GLU A 6 26.24 14.58 -19.04
N MET A 7 26.68 13.95 -17.95
CA MET A 7 28.08 13.96 -17.51
C MET A 7 29.01 13.07 -18.35
N GLY A 8 28.47 12.25 -19.28
CA GLY A 8 29.26 11.24 -20.00
C GLY A 8 29.86 10.17 -19.07
N ALA A 9 29.27 9.98 -17.89
CA ALA A 9 29.71 9.02 -16.89
C ALA A 9 28.98 7.68 -17.06
N SER A 10 29.61 6.59 -16.64
CA SER A 10 28.91 5.31 -16.52
C SER A 10 27.87 5.37 -15.39
N LEU A 11 26.79 4.59 -15.50
CA LEU A 11 25.73 4.61 -14.49
C LEU A 11 26.24 4.24 -13.09
N GLY A 12 27.23 3.33 -13.00
CA GLY A 12 27.86 2.91 -11.75
C GLY A 12 28.68 4.00 -11.05
N GLN A 13 29.08 5.05 -11.78
CA GLN A 13 29.76 6.22 -11.20
C GLN A 13 28.78 7.24 -10.61
N ILE A 14 27.48 7.10 -10.87
CA ILE A 14 26.47 8.01 -10.32
C ILE A 14 25.92 7.45 -9.02
N ARG A 15 26.18 8.19 -7.94
CA ARG A 15 25.55 8.00 -6.64
C ARG A 15 24.49 9.07 -6.43
N LEU A 16 23.31 8.65 -5.97
CA LEU A 16 22.28 9.58 -5.48
C LEU A 16 22.40 9.65 -3.97
N GLU A 17 22.60 10.84 -3.44
CA GLU A 17 22.55 11.10 -2.01
C GLU A 17 21.29 11.88 -1.66
N THR A 18 20.64 11.51 -0.55
CA THR A 18 19.51 12.27 -0.02
C THR A 18 20.05 13.59 0.51
N ALA A 19 19.66 14.70 -0.11
CA ALA A 19 20.07 16.02 0.36
C ALA A 19 19.69 16.22 1.85
N GLY A 20 20.63 16.78 2.62
CA GLY A 20 20.38 17.25 3.98
C GLY A 20 19.31 18.35 4.02
N SER A 21 18.97 18.84 5.20
CA SER A 21 18.35 20.17 5.30
C SER A 21 19.47 21.19 5.20
N ASP A 22 19.48 21.96 4.13
CA ASP A 22 20.16 23.24 4.11
C ASP A 22 19.16 24.23 3.49
N ALA A 23 19.24 25.50 3.89
CA ALA A 23 18.46 26.64 3.40
C ALA A 23 18.58 26.85 1.86
N ILE A 24 19.34 25.99 1.18
CA ILE A 24 19.64 25.87 -0.25
C ILE A 24 18.44 25.82 -1.17
N TYR A 25 17.26 25.37 -0.74
CA TYR A 25 16.09 25.29 -1.64
C TYR A 25 15.48 26.67 -1.98
N ASN A 26 16.31 27.71 -1.97
CA ASN A 26 16.23 28.89 -2.85
C ASN A 26 17.60 29.29 -3.49
N ASN A 27 18.20 28.37 -4.25
CA ASN A 27 18.96 28.59 -5.51
C ASN A 27 20.45 29.04 -5.56
N GLN A 28 21.33 28.84 -4.57
CA GLN A 28 22.79 29.06 -4.79
C GLN A 28 23.75 27.94 -4.35
N ALA A 29 23.36 27.08 -3.40
CA ALA A 29 24.28 26.09 -2.85
C ALA A 29 24.19 24.68 -3.50
N ALA A 30 23.34 24.48 -4.50
CA ALA A 30 23.35 23.25 -5.31
C ALA A 30 24.69 23.04 -6.08
N ILE A 31 25.46 24.11 -6.30
CA ILE A 31 26.81 24.06 -6.88
C ILE A 31 27.87 23.77 -5.80
N LEU A 32 27.60 24.17 -4.55
CA LEU A 32 28.46 23.91 -3.38
C LEU A 32 28.37 22.44 -2.90
N ASP A 33 27.21 21.78 -3.04
CA ASP A 33 26.95 20.44 -2.47
C ASP A 33 26.97 19.28 -3.49
N ALA A 34 27.20 19.57 -4.78
CA ALA A 34 27.53 18.54 -5.79
C ALA A 34 29.00 18.08 -5.70
N LEU A 35 29.71 18.54 -4.68
CA LEU A 35 31.07 18.16 -4.38
C LEU A 35 31.10 16.75 -3.78
N PRO A 36 32.14 15.96 -4.02
CA PRO A 36 32.24 14.57 -3.56
C PRO A 36 32.42 14.42 -2.03
N PHE A 37 32.13 15.45 -1.23
CA PHE A 37 32.32 15.51 0.21
C PHE A 37 31.27 16.41 0.90
N ARG A 38 30.98 16.14 2.18
CA ARG A 38 29.99 16.89 2.97
C ARG A 38 30.55 18.24 3.45
N PRO A 39 29.70 19.26 3.74
CA PRO A 39 30.13 20.52 4.37
C PRO A 39 30.88 20.36 5.71
N GLY A 40 30.72 19.22 6.39
CA GLY A 40 31.44 18.85 7.62
C GLY A 40 32.60 17.86 7.42
N ASP A 41 32.99 17.55 6.19
CA ASP A 41 34.09 16.61 5.90
C ASP A 41 35.45 17.31 6.08
N GLU A 42 36.44 16.61 6.65
CA GLU A 42 37.82 17.09 6.85
C GLU A 42 38.85 16.21 6.10
N GLY A 43 38.39 15.33 5.20
CA GLY A 43 39.23 14.45 4.40
C GLY A 43 40.15 15.17 3.39
N ALA A 44 41.15 14.46 2.89
CA ALA A 44 42.14 15.00 1.94
C ALA A 44 41.52 15.52 0.63
N MET A 45 40.34 15.02 0.23
CA MET A 45 39.62 15.46 -0.97
C MET A 45 39.08 16.91 -0.86
N LYS A 46 38.95 17.47 0.36
CA LYS A 46 38.65 18.89 0.61
C LYS A 46 39.87 19.80 0.35
N ARG A 47 41.09 19.25 0.43
CA ARG A 47 42.31 20.04 0.63
C ARG A 47 43.02 20.56 -0.61
N SER A 48 42.63 20.19 -1.84
CA SER A 48 43.17 20.88 -3.01
C SER A 48 42.39 20.62 -4.29
N THR A 49 42.01 21.71 -4.97
CA THR A 49 42.03 21.78 -6.44
C THR A 49 43.27 22.53 -6.84
N GLU A 50 44.15 21.91 -7.63
CA GLU A 50 45.37 22.54 -8.15
C GLU A 50 45.13 23.04 -9.57
N HIS A 51 45.43 24.31 -9.80
CA HIS A 51 45.46 24.91 -11.12
C HIS A 51 46.82 24.65 -11.77
N ALA A 52 46.88 24.50 -13.10
CA ALA A 52 48.12 24.28 -13.86
C ALA A 52 49.21 25.36 -13.65
N SER A 53 48.87 26.48 -13.01
CA SER A 53 49.79 27.54 -12.60
C SER A 53 50.40 27.35 -11.20
N GLY A 54 50.21 26.20 -10.54
CA GLY A 54 50.70 25.92 -9.18
C GLY A 54 49.91 26.59 -8.05
N ARG A 55 48.74 27.17 -8.34
CA ARG A 55 47.85 27.76 -7.32
C ARG A 55 46.83 26.73 -6.85
N SER A 56 46.54 26.70 -5.56
CA SER A 56 45.52 25.82 -4.98
C SER A 56 44.40 26.62 -4.31
N ALA A 57 43.20 26.05 -4.33
CA ALA A 57 42.03 26.51 -3.58
C ALA A 57 41.19 25.30 -3.16
N THR A 58 40.39 25.45 -2.12
CA THR A 58 39.34 24.50 -1.73
C THR A 58 38.07 24.76 -2.53
N PHE A 59 37.26 23.74 -2.78
CA PHE A 59 35.98 23.95 -3.49
C PHE A 59 35.01 24.82 -2.69
N GLY A 60 35.06 24.81 -1.35
CA GLY A 60 34.28 25.70 -0.49
C GLY A 60 34.63 27.18 -0.71
N GLU A 61 35.89 27.50 -1.05
CA GLU A 61 36.31 28.87 -1.40
C GLU A 61 35.86 29.28 -2.82
N LEU A 62 35.66 28.30 -3.70
CA LEU A 62 35.29 28.54 -5.10
C LEU A 62 33.78 28.67 -5.29
N ALA A 63 32.98 27.93 -4.53
CA ALA A 63 31.58 27.78 -4.90
C ALA A 63 30.62 28.95 -4.52
N PRO A 64 30.94 29.87 -3.57
CA PRO A 64 30.28 31.18 -3.50
C PRO A 64 30.57 32.05 -4.73
N LYS A 65 31.78 31.92 -5.31
CA LYS A 65 32.16 32.62 -6.56
C LYS A 65 31.51 31.98 -7.79
N ALA A 66 31.31 30.66 -7.77
CA ALA A 66 30.58 29.93 -8.80
C ALA A 66 29.08 30.31 -8.83
N ALA A 67 28.47 30.49 -7.65
CA ALA A 67 27.08 30.94 -7.50
C ALA A 67 26.84 32.38 -8.01
N GLN A 68 27.91 33.16 -8.17
CA GLN A 68 27.89 34.50 -8.77
C GLN A 68 28.14 34.49 -10.28
N GLN A 69 28.53 33.33 -10.85
CA GLN A 69 28.67 33.23 -12.30
C GLN A 69 27.28 33.36 -12.95
N PRO A 70 27.18 34.05 -14.10
CA PRO A 70 25.93 34.11 -14.84
C PRO A 70 25.50 32.68 -15.21
N LEU A 71 24.25 32.34 -14.90
CA LEU A 71 23.66 31.08 -15.35
C LEU A 71 23.72 31.05 -16.88
N PRO A 72 24.10 29.92 -17.50
CA PRO A 72 24.07 29.78 -18.95
C PRO A 72 22.66 30.07 -19.46
N THR A 73 22.50 31.13 -20.24
CA THR A 73 21.21 31.49 -20.86
C THR A 73 20.88 30.58 -22.04
N GLN A 74 21.89 29.87 -22.56
CA GLN A 74 21.75 28.87 -23.61
C GLN A 74 22.41 27.56 -23.15
N VAL A 75 21.59 26.55 -22.86
CA VAL A 75 22.05 25.18 -22.63
C VAL A 75 21.69 24.37 -23.87
N ALA A 76 22.70 23.90 -24.60
CA ALA A 76 22.49 22.96 -25.69
C ALA A 76 22.20 21.58 -25.09
N LEU A 77 20.96 21.10 -25.23
CA LEU A 77 20.59 19.76 -24.83
C LEU A 77 21.14 18.74 -25.84
N LYS A 78 21.57 17.57 -25.36
CA LYS A 78 21.94 16.44 -26.22
C LYS A 78 20.75 16.05 -27.10
N LYS A 79 21.01 15.76 -28.37
CA LYS A 79 19.95 15.23 -29.25
C LYS A 79 19.70 13.77 -28.86
N PRO A 80 18.49 13.23 -29.06
CA PRO A 80 18.23 11.82 -28.75
C PRO A 80 19.17 10.83 -29.44
N ALA A 81 19.66 11.16 -30.64
CA ALA A 81 20.65 10.35 -31.37
C ALA A 81 22.03 10.29 -30.67
N ASP A 82 22.31 11.23 -29.78
CA ASP A 82 23.57 11.33 -29.04
C ASP A 82 23.50 10.62 -27.67
N PHE A 83 22.34 10.09 -27.30
CA PHE A 83 22.15 9.38 -26.04
C PHE A 83 22.84 8.01 -26.06
N LYS A 84 23.64 7.73 -25.03
CA LYS A 84 24.35 6.45 -24.85
C LYS A 84 23.67 5.51 -23.86
N LEU A 85 22.95 6.06 -22.89
CA LEU A 85 22.26 5.35 -21.81
C LEU A 85 20.74 5.49 -21.91
N ILE A 86 20.25 6.68 -22.26
CA ILE A 86 18.80 6.91 -22.41
C ILE A 86 18.30 6.12 -23.62
N GLY A 87 17.20 5.37 -23.43
CA GLY A 87 16.63 4.48 -24.46
C GLY A 87 17.28 3.10 -24.53
N GLN A 88 18.39 2.86 -23.82
CA GLN A 88 19.06 1.56 -23.77
C GLN A 88 18.59 0.74 -22.55
N PRO A 89 18.50 -0.60 -22.66
CA PRO A 89 18.22 -1.45 -21.52
C PRO A 89 19.41 -1.46 -20.54
N ALA A 90 19.31 -0.70 -19.46
CA ALA A 90 20.31 -0.69 -18.39
C ALA A 90 19.99 -1.74 -17.33
N ARG A 91 21.02 -2.47 -16.88
CA ARG A 91 20.90 -3.41 -15.75
C ARG A 91 20.72 -2.65 -14.44
N ARG A 92 19.97 -3.25 -13.52
CA ARG A 92 19.79 -2.73 -12.17
C ARG A 92 21.08 -2.84 -11.36
N MET A 93 21.53 -1.73 -10.81
CA MET A 93 22.73 -1.69 -9.95
C MET A 93 22.47 -2.26 -8.54
N ASP A 94 21.22 -2.23 -8.09
CA ASP A 94 20.81 -2.72 -6.76
C ASP A 94 20.43 -4.21 -6.76
N GLY A 95 20.58 -4.90 -7.89
CA GLY A 95 20.16 -6.29 -8.05
C GLY A 95 20.92 -7.26 -7.16
N ALA A 96 22.26 -7.20 -7.18
CA ALA A 96 23.13 -8.17 -6.52
C ALA A 96 22.84 -8.31 -5.01
N ALA A 97 22.77 -7.18 -4.29
CA ALA A 97 22.53 -7.18 -2.84
C ALA A 97 21.16 -7.80 -2.44
N LYS A 98 20.21 -7.87 -3.38
CA LYS A 98 18.89 -8.45 -3.16
C LYS A 98 18.85 -9.97 -3.35
N LEU A 99 19.98 -10.60 -3.68
CA LEU A 99 20.09 -12.04 -3.98
C LEU A 99 20.85 -12.84 -2.91
N ASP A 100 21.47 -12.18 -1.94
CA ASP A 100 22.31 -12.81 -0.89
C ASP A 100 21.93 -12.39 0.54
N GLY A 101 20.93 -11.51 0.69
CA GLY A 101 20.48 -11.00 1.98
C GLY A 101 21.18 -9.74 2.46
N SER A 102 22.16 -9.20 1.71
CA SER A 102 22.91 -7.99 2.10
C SER A 102 22.15 -6.68 1.90
N ALA A 103 21.08 -6.66 1.09
CA ALA A 103 20.23 -5.48 0.93
C ALA A 103 19.48 -5.13 2.24
N THR A 104 19.70 -3.92 2.72
CA THR A 104 19.04 -3.37 3.92
C THR A 104 17.68 -2.75 3.59
N PHE A 105 16.60 -3.47 3.90
CA PHE A 105 15.23 -2.93 3.92
C PHE A 105 14.90 -2.31 5.29
N GLY A 106 13.72 -1.72 5.44
CA GLY A 106 13.33 -1.04 6.68
C GLY A 106 13.39 -1.93 7.92
N LEU A 107 12.85 -3.15 7.83
CA LEU A 107 12.89 -4.13 8.92
C LEU A 107 14.28 -4.70 9.20
N ASP A 108 15.26 -4.45 8.33
CA ASP A 108 16.62 -4.97 8.47
C ASP A 108 17.54 -3.99 9.20
N VAL A 109 17.01 -2.83 9.62
CA VAL A 109 17.75 -1.81 10.37
C VAL A 109 17.84 -2.19 11.84
N LEU A 110 19.08 -2.42 12.31
CA LEU A 110 19.38 -2.92 13.66
C LEU A 110 20.39 -2.01 14.41
N PRO A 111 20.05 -0.74 14.72
CA PRO A 111 20.93 0.12 15.50
C PRO A 111 21.17 -0.45 16.90
N PRO A 112 22.32 -0.16 17.55
CA PRO A 112 22.61 -0.63 18.89
C PRO A 112 21.53 -0.23 19.90
N GLY A 113 21.11 -1.17 20.76
CA GLY A 113 20.08 -0.94 21.78
C GLY A 113 18.64 -0.88 21.25
N LEU A 114 18.38 -1.40 20.04
CA LEU A 114 17.07 -1.40 19.41
C LEU A 114 15.99 -2.08 20.28
N LEU A 115 14.89 -1.35 20.49
CA LEU A 115 13.61 -1.85 20.96
C LEU A 115 12.67 -2.09 19.77
N TYR A 116 11.68 -2.96 19.98
CA TYR A 116 10.70 -3.32 18.97
C TYR A 116 9.31 -2.89 19.41
N ALA A 117 8.51 -2.40 18.47
CA ALA A 117 7.13 -2.08 18.71
C ALA A 117 6.19 -2.73 17.70
N SER A 118 5.09 -3.28 18.20
CA SER A 118 3.96 -3.76 17.40
C SER A 118 2.70 -3.03 17.88
N ILE A 119 1.70 -2.94 17.01
CA ILE A 119 0.46 -2.19 17.25
C ILE A 119 -0.78 -3.03 16.93
N ALA A 120 -1.86 -2.79 17.67
CA ALA A 120 -3.23 -3.12 17.26
C ALA A 120 -4.01 -1.82 17.09
N MET A 121 -4.65 -1.62 15.94
CA MET A 121 -5.42 -0.41 15.66
C MET A 121 -6.92 -0.66 15.74
N CYS A 122 -7.69 0.41 15.92
CA CYS A 122 -9.14 0.34 15.94
C CYS A 122 -9.62 -0.21 14.59
N PRO A 123 -10.49 -1.25 14.57
CA PRO A 123 -10.89 -1.91 13.34
C PRO A 123 -11.75 -1.02 12.42
N THR A 124 -12.24 0.13 12.92
CA THR A 124 -13.03 1.09 12.16
C THR A 124 -12.21 2.34 11.86
N THR A 125 -12.29 2.81 10.61
CA THR A 125 -11.58 4.01 10.16
C THR A 125 -11.90 5.22 11.03
N GLY A 126 -10.87 5.97 11.43
CA GLY A 126 -11.01 7.17 12.24
C GLY A 126 -11.44 6.92 13.70
N GLY A 127 -11.63 5.65 14.09
CA GLY A 127 -11.87 5.26 15.47
C GLY A 127 -10.65 5.45 16.36
N ARG A 128 -10.87 5.39 17.68
CA ARG A 128 -9.88 5.65 18.73
C ARG A 128 -9.91 4.56 19.80
N VAL A 129 -8.90 4.59 20.67
CA VAL A 129 -8.91 3.81 21.91
C VAL A 129 -9.84 4.51 22.91
N ALA A 130 -10.89 3.84 23.37
CA ALA A 130 -11.72 4.35 24.47
C ALA A 130 -11.05 4.04 25.82
N SER A 131 -10.61 2.79 25.99
CA SER A 131 -9.81 2.33 27.12
C SER A 131 -9.10 1.02 26.77
N PHE A 132 -8.13 0.61 27.58
CA PHE A 132 -7.48 -0.69 27.46
C PHE A 132 -6.97 -1.20 28.81
N ASP A 133 -6.95 -2.53 28.98
CA ASP A 133 -6.24 -3.22 30.06
C ASP A 133 -4.95 -3.85 29.52
N ALA A 134 -3.82 -3.36 30.01
CA ALA A 134 -2.48 -3.85 29.66
C ALA A 134 -1.92 -4.88 30.66
N THR A 135 -2.66 -5.24 31.71
CA THR A 135 -2.15 -6.05 32.82
C THR A 135 -1.59 -7.39 32.37
N ALA A 136 -2.24 -8.06 31.41
CA ALA A 136 -1.76 -9.33 30.85
C ALA A 136 -0.52 -9.13 29.98
N ALA A 137 -0.52 -8.11 29.11
CA ALA A 137 0.60 -7.78 28.23
C ALA A 137 1.86 -7.40 29.02
N GLN A 138 1.73 -6.57 30.05
CA GLN A 138 2.85 -6.11 30.89
C GLN A 138 3.53 -7.23 31.70
N LYS A 139 2.86 -8.36 31.90
CA LYS A 139 3.43 -9.54 32.59
C LYS A 139 4.26 -10.42 31.65
N LEU A 140 4.19 -10.21 30.33
CA LEU A 140 4.95 -11.01 29.38
C LEU A 140 6.42 -10.58 29.38
N PRO A 141 7.35 -11.54 29.16
CA PRO A 141 8.77 -11.24 29.06
C PRO A 141 9.09 -10.14 28.04
N GLY A 142 10.08 -9.31 28.37
CA GLY A 142 10.61 -8.29 27.49
C GLY A 142 9.69 -7.07 27.24
N VAL A 143 8.47 -7.03 27.78
CA VAL A 143 7.57 -5.87 27.59
C VAL A 143 8.05 -4.68 28.41
N ARG A 144 8.30 -3.56 27.74
CA ARG A 144 8.82 -2.32 28.33
C ARG A 144 7.74 -1.29 28.56
N LYS A 145 6.83 -1.14 27.60
CA LYS A 145 5.75 -0.14 27.68
C LYS A 145 4.55 -0.53 26.83
N VAL A 146 3.36 -0.15 27.27
CA VAL A 146 2.11 -0.23 26.51
C VAL A 146 1.48 1.16 26.51
N MET A 147 1.05 1.66 25.36
CA MET A 147 0.45 2.98 25.26
C MET A 147 -0.52 3.12 24.08
N ALA A 148 -1.51 3.99 24.24
CA ALA A 148 -2.38 4.40 23.14
C ALA A 148 -1.67 5.37 22.19
N LEU A 149 -2.08 5.34 20.93
CA LEU A 149 -1.67 6.23 19.85
C LEU A 149 -2.93 6.83 19.22
N GLU A 150 -2.87 8.12 18.92
CA GLU A 150 -3.96 8.84 18.28
C GLU A 150 -4.04 8.55 16.77
N PRO A 151 -5.21 8.76 16.13
CA PRO A 151 -5.35 8.72 14.69
C PRO A 151 -4.36 9.65 13.98
N VAL A 152 -3.81 9.20 12.86
CA VAL A 152 -2.86 9.98 12.06
C VAL A 152 -3.48 10.30 10.70
N GLY A 153 -3.69 11.59 10.43
CA GLY A 153 -4.23 12.07 9.16
C GLY A 153 -3.32 11.82 7.96
N ALA A 154 -3.91 11.81 6.77
CA ALA A 154 -3.19 11.78 5.51
C ALA A 154 -2.22 12.98 5.35
N THR A 155 -1.25 12.83 4.46
CA THR A 155 -0.40 13.93 3.99
C THR A 155 -1.13 14.72 2.88
N LEU A 156 -0.42 15.59 2.16
CA LEU A 156 -0.98 16.28 0.97
C LEU A 156 -1.44 15.32 -0.13
N ILE A 157 -0.99 14.07 -0.10
CA ILE A 157 -1.24 13.05 -1.12
C ILE A 157 -2.11 11.93 -0.52
N GLY A 158 -3.38 12.24 -0.25
CA GLY A 158 -4.37 11.31 0.26
C GLY A 158 -5.50 11.99 1.03
N THR A 159 -6.45 11.19 1.51
CA THR A 159 -7.58 11.64 2.36
C THR A 159 -7.79 10.68 3.53
N GLY A 160 -8.52 11.14 4.55
CA GLY A 160 -8.81 10.36 5.75
C GLY A 160 -7.62 10.24 6.71
N ALA A 161 -7.68 9.23 7.58
CA ALA A 161 -6.69 9.01 8.62
C ALA A 161 -6.56 7.52 8.95
N THR A 162 -5.34 7.08 9.27
CA THR A 162 -5.13 5.82 10.00
C THR A 162 -5.78 5.95 11.38
N PRO A 163 -6.54 4.95 11.85
CA PRO A 163 -7.19 5.02 13.16
C PRO A 163 -6.18 5.04 14.32
N GLY A 164 -6.68 5.38 15.51
CA GLY A 164 -5.90 5.23 16.74
C GLY A 164 -5.70 3.74 17.09
N GLY A 165 -4.77 3.46 18.00
CA GLY A 165 -4.40 2.09 18.35
C GLY A 165 -3.67 1.99 19.68
N VAL A 166 -3.38 0.78 20.12
CA VAL A 166 -2.51 0.51 21.28
C VAL A 166 -1.25 -0.19 20.79
N ALA A 167 -0.09 0.38 21.12
CA ALA A 167 1.21 -0.16 20.78
C ALA A 167 1.90 -0.74 22.03
N VAL A 168 2.67 -1.80 21.81
CA VAL A 168 3.54 -2.41 22.83
C VAL A 168 4.99 -2.29 22.38
N ILE A 169 5.83 -1.71 23.24
CA ILE A 169 7.29 -1.67 23.09
C ILE A 169 7.88 -2.83 23.90
N ALA A 170 8.76 -3.63 23.29
CA ALA A 170 9.42 -4.77 23.91
C ALA A 170 10.87 -4.95 23.43
N ASP A 171 11.60 -5.83 24.11
CA ASP A 171 13.02 -6.12 23.85
C ASP A 171 13.24 -6.95 22.58
N THR A 172 12.24 -7.75 22.17
CA THR A 172 12.31 -8.57 20.96
C THR A 172 11.06 -8.37 20.11
N PRO A 173 11.14 -8.59 18.78
CA PRO A 173 9.97 -8.52 17.91
C PRO A 173 8.92 -9.58 18.26
N TYR A 174 9.35 -10.77 18.71
CA TYR A 174 8.45 -11.83 19.14
C TYR A 174 7.60 -11.39 20.34
N HIS A 175 8.24 -10.81 21.37
CA HIS A 175 7.55 -10.31 22.55
C HIS A 175 6.61 -9.16 22.22
N ALA A 176 7.01 -8.22 21.36
CA ALA A 176 6.14 -7.12 20.93
C ALA A 176 4.86 -7.65 20.25
N MET A 177 4.99 -8.56 19.28
CA MET A 177 3.84 -9.14 18.59
C MET A 177 2.94 -9.99 19.48
N ARG A 178 3.54 -10.76 20.40
CA ARG A 178 2.78 -11.61 21.33
C ARG A 178 2.01 -10.75 22.34
N ALA A 179 2.64 -9.70 22.86
CA ALA A 179 2.04 -8.85 23.88
C ALA A 179 0.89 -7.98 23.36
N VAL A 180 0.94 -7.50 22.11
CA VAL A 180 -0.19 -6.80 21.50
C VAL A 180 -1.46 -7.67 21.49
N LYS A 181 -1.32 -8.98 21.24
CA LYS A 181 -2.46 -9.93 21.23
C LYS A 181 -3.04 -10.20 22.62
N ALA A 182 -2.32 -9.87 23.69
CA ALA A 182 -2.75 -10.04 25.07
C ALA A 182 -3.49 -8.82 25.63
N LEU A 183 -3.63 -7.74 24.85
CA LEU A 183 -4.36 -6.54 25.25
C LEU A 183 -5.88 -6.79 25.21
N ALA A 184 -6.58 -6.32 26.24
CA ALA A 184 -8.03 -6.13 26.17
C ALA A 184 -8.29 -4.65 25.85
N ILE A 185 -8.81 -4.36 24.65
CA ILE A 185 -8.98 -2.99 24.16
C ILE A 185 -10.45 -2.74 23.89
N GLU A 186 -10.97 -1.65 24.46
CA GLU A 186 -12.28 -1.12 24.14
C GLU A 186 -12.12 0.04 23.17
N TRP A 187 -12.84 -0.05 22.04
CA TRP A 187 -12.71 0.90 20.95
C TRP A 187 -13.85 1.92 20.97
N ASP A 188 -13.52 3.18 20.75
CA ASP A 188 -14.47 4.13 20.19
C ASP A 188 -14.45 3.96 18.68
N HIS A 189 -15.46 3.28 18.15
CA HIS A 189 -15.53 2.95 16.73
C HIS A 189 -15.78 4.17 15.83
N GLY A 190 -16.17 5.31 16.40
CA GLY A 190 -16.45 6.52 15.66
C GLY A 190 -17.61 6.41 14.64
N PRO A 191 -17.81 7.46 13.81
CA PRO A 191 -18.93 7.53 12.87
C PRO A 191 -18.89 6.48 11.75
N ALA A 192 -17.73 5.87 11.52
CA ALA A 192 -17.51 4.88 10.48
C ALA A 192 -17.95 3.46 10.87
N ALA A 193 -18.43 3.25 12.09
CA ALA A 193 -18.72 1.93 12.67
C ALA A 193 -19.69 1.08 11.84
N SER A 194 -20.65 1.71 11.16
CA SER A 194 -21.68 1.03 10.37
C SER A 194 -21.41 1.05 8.86
N LEU A 195 -20.23 1.49 8.42
CA LEU A 195 -19.96 1.60 6.98
C LEU A 195 -19.82 0.22 6.34
N SER A 196 -20.49 0.04 5.20
CA SER A 196 -20.29 -1.13 4.35
C SER A 196 -19.77 -0.76 2.96
N SER A 197 -18.99 -1.66 2.37
CA SER A 197 -18.54 -1.52 0.97
C SER A 197 -19.72 -1.46 -0.01
N ALA A 198 -20.80 -2.21 0.27
CA ALA A 198 -21.99 -2.25 -0.57
C ALA A 198 -22.70 -0.89 -0.60
N GLU A 199 -22.93 -0.25 0.55
CA GLU A 199 -23.56 1.07 0.63
C GLU A 199 -22.69 2.17 -0.01
N MET A 200 -21.37 2.11 0.19
CA MET A 200 -20.45 3.07 -0.45
C MET A 200 -20.51 2.98 -1.97
N ILE A 201 -20.47 1.77 -2.54
CA ILE A 201 -20.57 1.55 -3.99
C ILE A 201 -21.95 1.95 -4.53
N GLU A 202 -23.03 1.64 -3.81
CA GLU A 202 -24.37 2.04 -4.21
C GLU A 202 -24.53 3.56 -4.20
N ARG A 203 -24.00 4.26 -3.20
CA ARG A 203 -23.97 5.74 -3.15
C ARG A 203 -23.24 6.34 -4.35
N LEU A 204 -22.10 5.78 -4.76
CA LEU A 204 -21.39 6.21 -5.97
C LEU A 204 -22.24 5.99 -7.23
N SER A 205 -22.92 4.85 -7.33
CA SER A 205 -23.78 4.51 -8.47
C SER A 205 -25.00 5.45 -8.55
N GLN A 206 -25.63 5.77 -7.42
CA GLN A 206 -26.72 6.74 -7.32
C GLN A 206 -26.26 8.16 -7.69
N THR A 207 -25.04 8.52 -7.30
CA THR A 207 -24.44 9.81 -7.65
C THR A 207 -24.33 9.98 -9.18
N LEU A 208 -23.92 8.94 -9.90
CA LEU A 208 -23.85 8.96 -11.37
C LEU A 208 -25.21 9.04 -12.06
N ARG A 209 -26.30 8.61 -11.40
CA ARG A 209 -27.66 8.74 -11.94
C ARG A 209 -28.18 10.17 -11.85
N THR A 210 -27.71 10.95 -10.88
CA THR A 210 -28.29 12.25 -10.53
C THR A 210 -27.39 13.43 -10.87
N ARG A 211 -26.09 13.21 -11.12
CA ARG A 211 -25.12 14.28 -11.38
C ARG A 211 -24.37 14.06 -12.69
N PRO A 212 -24.27 15.09 -13.56
CA PRO A 212 -23.58 14.97 -14.85
C PRO A 212 -22.04 15.00 -14.73
N GLY A 213 -21.51 15.38 -13.57
CA GLY A 213 -20.07 15.52 -13.32
C GLY A 213 -19.43 16.75 -13.97
N ASN A 214 -18.24 17.08 -13.49
CA ASN A 214 -17.38 18.11 -14.03
C ASN A 214 -16.66 17.55 -15.26
N ALA A 215 -16.87 18.16 -16.43
CA ALA A 215 -16.24 17.69 -17.67
C ALA A 215 -14.76 18.05 -17.71
N ARG A 216 -13.93 17.04 -17.97
CA ARG A 216 -12.53 17.21 -18.37
C ARG A 216 -12.39 17.29 -19.89
N LEU A 217 -13.23 16.55 -20.61
CA LEU A 217 -13.34 16.53 -22.08
C LEU A 217 -14.81 16.74 -22.46
N ASP A 218 -15.06 17.61 -23.44
CA ASP A 218 -16.39 17.91 -23.97
C ASP A 218 -16.25 18.39 -25.42
N ASP A 219 -15.93 17.44 -26.31
CA ASP A 219 -15.58 17.69 -27.70
C ASP A 219 -16.78 17.34 -28.61
N GLY A 220 -17.14 18.25 -29.52
CA GLY A 220 -18.22 18.06 -30.50
C GLY A 220 -19.64 18.27 -29.94
N ASP A 221 -20.67 17.89 -30.71
CA ASP A 221 -22.07 17.88 -30.26
C ASP A 221 -22.44 16.48 -29.75
N VAL A 222 -22.00 16.17 -28.53
CA VAL A 222 -22.24 14.88 -27.88
C VAL A 222 -23.74 14.58 -27.76
N ALA A 223 -24.54 15.59 -27.41
CA ALA A 223 -25.97 15.41 -27.22
C ALA A 223 -26.69 15.13 -28.56
N GLY A 224 -26.34 15.86 -29.63
CA GLY A 224 -26.86 15.61 -30.98
C GLY A 224 -26.40 14.26 -31.54
N ALA A 225 -25.16 13.87 -31.31
CA ALA A 225 -24.63 12.57 -31.73
C ALA A 225 -25.37 11.40 -31.05
N PHE A 226 -25.71 11.50 -29.76
CA PHE A 226 -26.56 10.49 -29.12
C PHE A 226 -28.00 10.50 -29.61
N ARG A 227 -28.58 11.68 -29.94
CA ARG A 227 -29.94 11.76 -30.49
C ARG A 227 -30.05 11.15 -31.90
N SER A 228 -28.99 11.25 -32.69
CA SER A 228 -28.93 10.75 -34.08
C SER A 228 -28.38 9.33 -34.21
N ALA A 229 -27.84 8.75 -33.13
CA ALA A 229 -27.30 7.40 -33.14
C ALA A 229 -28.40 6.37 -33.46
N ALA A 230 -28.16 5.52 -34.46
CA ALA A 230 -29.03 4.40 -34.81
C ALA A 230 -29.05 3.32 -33.73
N LYS A 231 -27.95 3.17 -32.97
CA LYS A 231 -27.84 2.26 -31.84
C LYS A 231 -27.07 2.91 -30.71
N THR A 232 -27.51 2.71 -29.48
CA THR A 232 -26.76 3.11 -28.29
C THR A 232 -26.54 1.91 -27.38
N ILE A 233 -25.40 1.89 -26.70
CA ILE A 233 -25.13 0.95 -25.61
C ILE A 233 -24.64 1.71 -24.39
N GLU A 234 -24.90 1.15 -23.21
CA GLU A 234 -24.52 1.71 -21.93
C GLU A 234 -24.10 0.58 -20.99
N ALA A 235 -23.04 0.83 -20.22
CA ALA A 235 -22.57 -0.09 -19.20
C ALA A 235 -22.12 0.68 -17.94
N GLU A 236 -22.28 0.05 -16.78
CA GLU A 236 -21.76 0.54 -15.51
C GLU A 236 -20.67 -0.40 -15.00
N TYR A 237 -19.50 0.16 -14.68
CA TYR A 237 -18.35 -0.57 -14.15
C TYR A 237 -18.03 -0.08 -12.75
N ARG A 238 -17.49 -0.98 -11.94
CA ARG A 238 -17.18 -0.73 -10.53
C ARG A 238 -15.83 -1.33 -10.19
N VAL A 239 -15.02 -0.60 -9.44
CA VAL A 239 -13.82 -1.15 -8.79
C VAL A 239 -13.91 -0.93 -7.28
N PRO A 240 -13.50 -1.92 -6.46
CA PRO A 240 -13.48 -1.77 -5.02
C PRO A 240 -12.28 -0.93 -4.57
N PHE A 241 -12.27 -0.61 -3.28
CA PHE A 241 -11.04 -0.22 -2.60
C PHE A 241 -9.98 -1.29 -2.79
N LEU A 242 -8.74 -0.88 -3.06
CA LEU A 242 -7.64 -1.83 -3.28
C LEU A 242 -6.43 -1.46 -2.44
N ALA A 243 -5.99 -2.41 -1.62
CA ALA A 243 -4.76 -2.32 -0.85
C ALA A 243 -3.54 -2.37 -1.78
N HIS A 244 -2.45 -1.74 -1.34
CA HIS A 244 -1.16 -1.81 -1.99
C HIS A 244 -0.54 -3.21 -1.87
N ALA A 245 -0.80 -3.87 -0.73
CA ALA A 245 -0.28 -5.20 -0.39
C ALA A 245 1.24 -5.28 -0.62
N THR A 246 1.98 -4.33 -0.03
CA THR A 246 3.45 -4.29 -0.09
C THR A 246 4.03 -5.58 0.52
N MET A 247 5.12 -6.13 -0.03
CA MET A 247 5.66 -7.40 0.50
C MET A 247 6.24 -7.23 1.92
N GLU A 248 6.82 -6.06 2.19
CA GLU A 248 7.27 -5.64 3.52
C GLU A 248 6.18 -4.79 4.18
N PRO A 249 5.57 -5.26 5.29
CA PRO A 249 4.59 -4.47 6.06
C PRO A 249 5.12 -3.08 6.46
N MET A 250 4.21 -2.14 6.71
CA MET A 250 4.60 -0.81 7.18
C MET A 250 5.48 -0.88 8.42
N ASN A 251 6.58 -0.13 8.39
CA ASN A 251 7.59 -0.10 9.44
C ASN A 251 8.43 1.18 9.38
N CYS A 252 8.98 1.57 10.52
CA CYS A 252 9.92 2.69 10.65
C CYS A 252 10.73 2.50 11.94
N THR A 253 12.04 2.78 11.88
CA THR A 253 12.89 2.86 13.07
C THR A 253 13.17 4.33 13.38
N VAL A 254 12.97 4.73 14.64
CA VAL A 254 13.28 6.09 15.10
C VAL A 254 14.07 6.03 16.39
N GLN A 255 15.17 6.77 16.45
CA GLN A 255 15.84 7.13 17.70
C GLN A 255 15.59 8.62 17.96
N PHE A 256 15.12 8.96 19.16
CA PHE A 256 14.97 10.35 19.57
C PHE A 256 15.77 10.57 20.86
N LYS A 257 16.84 11.36 20.77
CA LYS A 257 17.80 11.57 21.86
C LYS A 257 18.35 12.99 21.78
N ASP A 258 18.50 13.64 22.93
CA ASP A 258 19.13 14.97 23.06
C ASP A 258 18.54 16.04 22.11
N GLY A 259 17.21 16.00 21.92
CA GLY A 259 16.50 16.93 21.03
C GLY A 259 16.72 16.71 19.53
N LYS A 260 17.34 15.59 19.15
CA LYS A 260 17.59 15.18 17.75
C LYS A 260 16.97 13.82 17.47
N ALA A 261 16.62 13.59 16.21
CA ALA A 261 16.08 12.32 15.75
C ALA A 261 16.90 11.72 14.62
N THR A 262 17.13 10.41 14.68
CA THR A 262 17.59 9.62 13.55
C THR A 262 16.47 8.68 13.14
N VAL A 263 16.08 8.73 11.87
CA VAL A 263 14.96 8.01 11.29
C VAL A 263 15.48 7.10 10.19
N TRP A 264 15.13 5.81 10.23
CA TRP A 264 15.33 4.89 9.12
C TRP A 264 13.97 4.46 8.60
N ALA A 265 13.69 4.79 7.33
CA ALA A 265 12.37 4.57 6.76
C ALA A 265 12.44 4.10 5.29
N PRO A 266 11.74 3.01 4.94
CA PRO A 266 11.40 2.69 3.56
C PRO A 266 10.31 3.66 3.06
N THR A 267 10.72 4.82 2.53
CA THR A 267 9.82 5.92 2.10
C THR A 267 9.95 6.27 0.62
N GLN A 268 8.85 6.70 0.01
CA GLN A 268 8.81 7.30 -1.33
C GLN A 268 8.83 8.84 -1.29
N ALA A 269 8.71 9.44 -0.11
CA ALA A 269 8.64 10.88 0.09
C ALA A 269 9.54 11.35 1.24
N PRO A 270 10.87 11.41 1.04
CA PRO A 270 11.82 11.74 2.11
C PRO A 270 11.52 13.05 2.84
N GLY A 271 11.14 14.11 2.10
CA GLY A 271 10.80 15.40 2.69
C GLY A 271 9.58 15.35 3.61
N PHE A 272 8.51 14.67 3.19
CA PHE A 272 7.31 14.49 4.03
C PHE A 272 7.60 13.60 5.24
N THR A 273 8.39 12.54 5.06
CA THR A 273 8.83 11.67 6.16
C THR A 273 9.59 12.46 7.24
N ARG A 274 10.55 13.29 6.83
CA ARG A 274 11.30 14.16 7.75
C ARG A 274 10.38 15.11 8.51
N GLY A 275 9.50 15.81 7.80
CA GLY A 275 8.53 16.74 8.41
C GLY A 275 7.54 16.06 9.35
N ALA A 276 7.09 14.84 9.03
CA ALA A 276 6.17 14.07 9.87
C ALA A 276 6.84 13.63 11.19
N ALA A 277 8.09 13.18 11.14
CA ALA A 277 8.87 12.85 12.34
C ALA A 277 9.13 14.10 13.19
N ALA A 278 9.60 15.19 12.57
CA ALA A 278 9.85 16.47 13.24
C ALA A 278 8.62 16.99 13.99
N LYS A 279 7.47 17.01 13.30
CA LYS A 279 6.18 17.42 13.87
C LYS A 279 5.75 16.52 15.04
N ALA A 280 5.89 15.21 14.92
CA ALA A 280 5.51 14.26 15.98
C ALA A 280 6.38 14.42 17.24
N LEU A 281 7.66 14.79 17.06
CA LEU A 281 8.62 14.98 18.14
C LEU A 281 8.63 16.40 18.70
N GLY A 282 8.01 17.36 18.02
CA GLY A 282 8.04 18.77 18.42
C GLY A 282 9.41 19.42 18.23
N ILE A 283 10.14 19.03 17.19
CA ILE A 283 11.47 19.57 16.84
C ILE A 283 11.48 20.15 15.43
N ASP A 284 12.52 20.93 15.14
CA ASP A 284 12.78 21.46 13.81
C ASP A 284 13.19 20.34 12.84
N ALA A 285 12.85 20.49 11.56
CA ALA A 285 13.11 19.45 10.55
C ALA A 285 14.61 19.20 10.31
N ASP A 286 15.47 20.18 10.56
CA ASP A 286 16.93 20.05 10.46
C ASP A 286 17.56 19.23 11.58
N LYS A 287 16.83 19.00 12.68
CA LYS A 287 17.20 18.09 13.78
C LYS A 287 16.81 16.63 13.50
N VAL A 288 16.32 16.33 12.30
CA VAL A 288 15.94 14.98 11.87
C VAL A 288 16.90 14.48 10.77
N GLU A 289 17.79 13.58 11.15
CA GLU A 289 18.57 12.76 10.22
C GLU A 289 17.67 11.65 9.64
N LEU A 290 17.61 11.53 8.32
CA LEU A 290 16.80 10.53 7.63
C LEU A 290 17.66 9.62 6.76
N HIS A 291 17.68 8.33 7.08
CA HIS A 291 18.22 7.26 6.27
C HIS A 291 17.10 6.58 5.49
N VAL A 292 17.10 6.73 4.17
CA VAL A 292 16.16 6.03 3.29
C VAL A 292 16.70 4.63 3.02
N THR A 293 15.95 3.61 3.43
CA THR A 293 16.30 2.20 3.18
C THR A 293 15.71 1.71 1.85
N TYR A 294 16.08 0.50 1.42
CA TYR A 294 15.29 -0.18 0.41
C TYR A 294 13.87 -0.42 0.92
N LEU A 295 12.89 -0.35 0.02
CA LEU A 295 11.48 -0.60 0.32
C LEU A 295 11.02 -1.93 -0.27
N GLY A 296 10.38 -2.78 0.53
CA GLY A 296 9.82 -4.05 0.08
C GLY A 296 8.49 -3.90 -0.66
N GLY A 297 8.43 -2.95 -1.57
CA GLY A 297 7.23 -2.50 -2.26
C GLY A 297 6.66 -1.24 -1.61
N GLY A 298 6.27 -0.28 -2.44
CA GLY A 298 5.60 0.95 -2.02
C GLY A 298 4.30 1.13 -2.77
N PHE A 299 4.37 1.09 -4.12
CA PHE A 299 3.21 1.16 -5.00
C PHE A 299 2.30 2.38 -4.77
N GLY A 300 2.79 3.41 -4.06
CA GLY A 300 2.00 4.55 -3.62
C GLY A 300 1.83 4.64 -2.10
N ARG A 301 1.77 3.51 -1.38
CA ARG A 301 1.55 3.44 0.07
C ARG A 301 2.56 4.24 0.89
N ARG A 302 3.82 4.25 0.46
CA ARG A 302 4.94 4.83 1.20
C ARG A 302 5.16 6.32 0.88
N TYR A 303 4.17 6.98 0.26
CA TYR A 303 4.00 8.44 0.28
C TYR A 303 3.29 8.92 1.56
N SER A 304 2.44 8.08 2.16
CA SER A 304 1.85 8.34 3.47
C SER A 304 2.89 8.18 4.56
N THR A 305 2.79 8.99 5.62
CA THR A 305 3.78 9.06 6.72
C THR A 305 3.20 8.66 8.08
N ASP A 306 2.04 8.02 8.09
CA ASP A 306 1.32 7.60 9.28
C ASP A 306 2.16 6.70 10.19
N PHE A 307 2.78 5.67 9.62
CA PHE A 307 3.67 4.76 10.35
C PHE A 307 4.94 5.46 10.87
N VAL A 308 5.38 6.55 10.24
CA VAL A 308 6.52 7.36 10.70
C VAL A 308 6.12 8.19 11.92
N THR A 309 4.96 8.84 11.87
CA THR A 309 4.40 9.60 13.00
C THR A 309 4.15 8.70 14.21
N GLN A 310 3.64 7.48 14.00
CA GLN A 310 3.47 6.49 15.07
C GLN A 310 4.83 6.11 15.68
N ALA A 311 5.83 5.74 14.86
CA ALA A 311 7.15 5.36 15.35
C ALA A 311 7.86 6.51 16.09
N ALA A 312 7.76 7.74 15.58
CA ALA A 312 8.33 8.92 16.21
C ALA A 312 7.65 9.23 17.57
N THR A 313 6.32 9.09 17.65
CA THR A 313 5.59 9.20 18.92
C THR A 313 6.09 8.18 19.95
N LEU A 314 6.30 6.92 19.53
CA LEU A 314 6.84 5.88 20.40
C LEU A 314 8.27 6.17 20.85
N ALA A 315 9.11 6.71 19.97
CA ALA A 315 10.51 7.01 20.29
C ALA A 315 10.67 7.98 21.47
N ARG A 316 9.70 8.89 21.71
CA ARG A 316 9.70 9.78 22.89
C ARG A 316 9.69 9.02 24.22
N GLU A 317 9.18 7.80 24.21
CA GLU A 317 8.92 7.01 25.41
C GLU A 317 10.02 5.98 25.70
N THR A 318 11.11 6.01 24.93
CA THR A 318 12.20 5.01 24.98
C THR A 318 13.42 5.46 25.78
N GLY A 319 13.43 6.71 26.26
CA GLY A 319 14.60 7.28 26.96
C GLY A 319 15.86 7.39 26.09
N GLY A 320 15.71 7.51 24.76
CA GLY A 320 16.84 7.64 23.83
C GLY A 320 17.25 6.35 23.12
N ALA A 321 16.66 5.21 23.46
CA ALA A 321 16.86 3.98 22.71
C ALA A 321 16.16 4.05 21.33
N PRO A 322 16.74 3.49 20.26
CA PRO A 322 16.02 3.36 19.00
C PRO A 322 14.81 2.41 19.17
N VAL A 323 13.70 2.72 18.51
CA VAL A 323 12.53 1.82 18.43
C VAL A 323 12.12 1.57 16.99
N GLN A 324 12.00 0.30 16.60
CA GLN A 324 11.45 -0.11 15.32
C GLN A 324 9.98 -0.48 15.49
N LEU A 325 9.09 0.38 14.99
CA LEU A 325 7.69 0.03 14.83
C LEU A 325 7.53 -0.80 13.56
N PHE A 326 6.78 -1.89 13.65
CA PHE A 326 6.31 -2.63 12.49
C PHE A 326 4.90 -3.13 12.70
N TRP A 327 4.15 -3.18 11.60
CA TRP A 327 2.79 -3.67 11.60
C TRP A 327 2.75 -5.17 11.32
N SER A 328 1.75 -5.85 11.87
CA SER A 328 1.40 -7.19 11.37
C SER A 328 0.84 -7.08 9.95
N ARG A 329 0.75 -8.20 9.24
CA ARG A 329 0.13 -8.20 7.91
C ARG A 329 -1.35 -7.84 7.97
N GLU A 330 -2.03 -8.21 9.04
CA GLU A 330 -3.44 -7.94 9.26
C GLU A 330 -3.66 -6.43 9.37
N GLU A 331 -2.85 -5.77 10.19
CA GLU A 331 -2.88 -4.31 10.37
C GLU A 331 -2.54 -3.57 9.07
N ASP A 332 -1.51 -4.03 8.34
CA ASP A 332 -1.11 -3.48 7.04
C ASP A 332 -2.21 -3.57 5.98
N MET A 333 -2.95 -4.67 5.94
CA MET A 333 -4.05 -4.86 4.98
C MET A 333 -5.34 -4.16 5.39
N ALA A 334 -5.62 -4.03 6.69
CA ALA A 334 -6.83 -3.41 7.22
C ALA A 334 -6.75 -1.88 7.30
N HIS A 335 -5.55 -1.33 7.46
CA HIS A 335 -5.32 0.11 7.69
C HIS A 335 -4.46 0.75 6.58
N ASP A 336 -4.69 0.31 5.34
CA ASP A 336 -4.09 0.89 4.15
C ASP A 336 -4.67 2.29 3.85
N PHE A 337 -3.92 3.09 3.07
CA PHE A 337 -4.49 4.21 2.32
C PHE A 337 -4.87 3.67 0.95
N TYR A 338 -6.11 3.21 0.83
CA TYR A 338 -6.54 2.42 -0.31
C TYR A 338 -6.54 3.22 -1.62
N ARG A 339 -6.35 2.53 -2.75
CA ARG A 339 -6.89 3.03 -4.01
C ARG A 339 -8.40 3.23 -3.80
N PRO A 340 -8.96 4.41 -4.12
CA PRO A 340 -10.37 4.67 -3.90
C PRO A 340 -11.26 3.72 -4.72
N ALA A 341 -12.42 3.37 -4.16
CA ALA A 341 -13.49 2.75 -4.91
C ALA A 341 -14.08 3.74 -5.92
N TYR A 342 -14.27 3.30 -7.17
CA TYR A 342 -14.79 4.12 -8.27
C TYR A 342 -15.93 3.36 -8.97
N VAL A 343 -16.93 4.14 -9.42
CA VAL A 343 -17.96 3.67 -10.36
C VAL A 343 -17.85 4.51 -11.61
N ALA A 344 -18.03 3.90 -12.78
CA ALA A 344 -18.08 4.57 -14.06
C ALA A 344 -19.33 4.16 -14.83
N ARG A 345 -19.97 5.12 -15.48
CA ARG A 345 -21.00 4.88 -16.50
C ARG A 345 -20.43 5.26 -17.85
N CYS A 346 -20.41 4.31 -18.76
CA CYS A 346 -19.93 4.51 -20.13
C CYS A 346 -21.10 4.36 -21.10
N ARG A 347 -21.17 5.23 -22.11
CA ARG A 347 -22.19 5.23 -23.16
C ARG A 347 -21.54 5.44 -24.51
N ALA A 348 -22.03 4.73 -25.51
CA ALA A 348 -21.57 4.81 -26.88
C ALA A 348 -22.77 4.87 -27.83
N GLY A 349 -22.66 5.71 -28.86
CA GLY A 349 -23.64 5.81 -29.94
C GLY A 349 -23.00 5.41 -31.27
N PHE A 350 -23.73 4.64 -32.08
CA PHE A 350 -23.32 4.16 -33.39
C PHE A 350 -24.28 4.63 -34.47
N ASP A 351 -23.76 4.92 -35.65
CA ASP A 351 -24.58 5.13 -36.84
C ASP A 351 -25.10 3.79 -37.43
N ALA A 352 -25.88 3.87 -38.50
CA ALA A 352 -26.43 2.70 -39.18
C ALA A 352 -25.36 1.79 -39.82
N ALA A 353 -24.15 2.31 -40.09
CA ALA A 353 -23.01 1.55 -40.60
C ALA A 353 -22.17 0.89 -39.48
N GLY A 354 -22.57 1.06 -38.23
CA GLY A 354 -21.85 0.55 -37.07
C GLY A 354 -20.53 1.30 -36.79
N ALA A 355 -20.42 2.56 -37.21
CA ALA A 355 -19.32 3.43 -36.82
C ALA A 355 -19.68 4.17 -35.51
N LEU A 356 -18.70 4.34 -34.64
CA LEU A 356 -18.86 5.03 -33.36
C LEU A 356 -18.92 6.55 -33.58
N VAL A 357 -20.04 7.17 -33.23
CA VAL A 357 -20.31 8.62 -33.45
C VAL A 357 -20.39 9.42 -32.15
N ALA A 358 -20.66 8.77 -31.02
CA ALA A 358 -20.75 9.41 -29.70
C ALA A 358 -20.08 8.57 -28.62
N TRP A 359 -19.37 9.22 -27.71
CA TRP A 359 -18.75 8.61 -26.54
C TRP A 359 -19.03 9.43 -25.28
N GLN A 360 -19.37 8.76 -24.17
CA GLN A 360 -19.48 9.40 -22.87
C GLN A 360 -18.96 8.48 -21.77
N THR A 361 -18.10 9.02 -20.90
CA THR A 361 -17.69 8.37 -19.65
C THR A 361 -17.89 9.33 -18.50
N VAL A 362 -18.69 8.94 -17.51
CA VAL A 362 -18.85 9.69 -16.25
C VAL A 362 -18.42 8.81 -15.09
N THR A 363 -17.49 9.29 -14.28
CA THR A 363 -16.95 8.56 -13.11
C THR A 363 -17.37 9.22 -11.81
N ALA A 364 -17.52 8.42 -10.74
CA ALA A 364 -17.75 8.91 -9.39
C ALA A 364 -16.81 8.19 -8.42
N GLY A 365 -16.17 8.97 -7.55
CA GLY A 365 -15.22 8.48 -6.56
C GLY A 365 -14.52 9.63 -5.86
N SER A 366 -13.68 9.31 -4.88
CA SER A 366 -12.91 10.33 -4.16
C SER A 366 -11.75 10.83 -5.04
N SER A 367 -11.65 12.15 -5.17
CA SER A 367 -10.48 12.80 -5.76
C SER A 367 -9.30 12.67 -4.80
N MET A 368 -8.10 12.47 -5.34
CA MET A 368 -6.89 12.35 -4.53
C MET A 368 -6.30 13.74 -4.25
N GLY A 369 -6.11 14.08 -2.98
CA GLY A 369 -5.44 15.32 -2.55
C GLY A 369 -6.33 16.55 -2.48
N ALA A 370 -5.75 17.67 -2.03
CA ALA A 370 -6.46 18.95 -1.92
C ALA A 370 -7.03 19.38 -3.30
N PRO A 371 -8.25 19.95 -3.37
CA PRO A 371 -9.03 20.10 -4.62
C PRO A 371 -8.44 20.93 -5.78
N SER A 372 -7.20 21.41 -5.72
CA SER A 372 -6.65 22.37 -6.69
C SER A 372 -5.26 22.07 -7.27
N LEU A 373 -4.53 21.05 -6.81
CA LEU A 373 -3.14 20.83 -7.27
C LEU A 373 -2.96 19.71 -8.30
N MET A 374 -3.83 18.69 -8.34
CA MET A 374 -3.74 17.56 -9.27
C MET A 374 -5.11 16.87 -9.48
N ASP A 375 -6.06 17.47 -10.21
CA ASP A 375 -7.27 16.74 -10.63
C ASP A 375 -6.93 15.73 -11.74
N THR A 376 -6.48 14.55 -11.31
CA THR A 376 -6.09 13.42 -12.15
C THR A 376 -7.19 12.37 -12.23
N ALA A 377 -8.36 12.59 -11.64
CA ALA A 377 -9.40 11.56 -11.45
C ALA A 377 -9.92 10.94 -12.76
N THR A 378 -9.79 11.66 -13.87
CA THR A 378 -10.20 11.23 -15.22
C THR A 378 -9.04 10.75 -16.09
N ASP A 379 -7.80 10.75 -15.60
CA ASP A 379 -6.65 10.27 -16.37
C ASP A 379 -6.83 8.78 -16.70
N GLY A 380 -6.52 8.42 -17.94
CA GLY A 380 -6.85 7.15 -18.56
C GLY A 380 -8.22 7.11 -19.24
N ALA A 381 -9.13 8.06 -18.95
CA ALA A 381 -10.43 8.16 -19.62
C ALA A 381 -10.49 9.27 -20.67
N TRP A 382 -9.87 10.43 -20.43
CA TRP A 382 -9.88 11.54 -21.40
C TRP A 382 -8.71 11.50 -22.40
N ASN A 383 -7.55 10.97 -21.97
CA ASN A 383 -6.31 10.89 -22.75
C ASN A 383 -6.08 9.47 -23.31
N THR A 384 -7.13 8.86 -23.85
CA THR A 384 -7.08 7.51 -24.43
C THR A 384 -6.38 7.51 -25.79
N ALA A 385 -6.00 6.31 -26.24
CA ALA A 385 -5.48 6.10 -27.59
C ALA A 385 -6.58 6.14 -28.68
N TYR A 386 -7.86 6.28 -28.32
CA TYR A 386 -8.99 6.23 -29.25
C TYR A 386 -9.46 7.62 -29.67
N ALA A 387 -9.84 7.74 -30.94
CA ALA A 387 -10.46 8.96 -31.47
C ALA A 387 -11.98 8.81 -31.42
N PHE A 388 -12.64 9.79 -30.81
CA PHE A 388 -14.09 9.83 -30.70
C PHE A 388 -14.58 11.13 -31.34
N PRO A 389 -15.47 11.09 -32.35
CA PRO A 389 -15.93 12.30 -33.04
C PRO A 389 -16.64 13.29 -32.12
N ASN A 390 -17.49 12.78 -31.23
CA ASN A 390 -18.17 13.55 -30.19
C ASN A 390 -17.96 12.84 -28.85
N ALA A 391 -17.27 13.47 -27.91
CA ALA A 391 -16.81 12.82 -26.69
C ALA A 391 -16.97 13.67 -25.45
N ARG A 392 -17.57 13.08 -24.41
CA ARG A 392 -17.62 13.67 -23.08
C ARG A 392 -16.96 12.77 -22.04
N VAL A 393 -16.02 13.31 -21.28
CA VAL A 393 -15.43 12.64 -20.11
C VAL A 393 -15.59 13.54 -18.90
N ALA A 394 -16.27 13.05 -17.87
CA ALA A 394 -16.58 13.82 -16.67
C ALA A 394 -16.37 13.02 -15.38
N HIS A 395 -16.20 13.75 -14.28
CA HIS A 395 -16.04 13.18 -12.94
C HIS A 395 -16.93 13.87 -11.91
N VAL A 396 -17.53 13.09 -11.02
CA VAL A 396 -18.23 13.56 -9.84
C VAL A 396 -17.36 13.25 -8.62
N PRO A 397 -16.73 14.26 -7.99
CA PRO A 397 -16.00 14.04 -6.75
C PRO A 397 -16.97 13.64 -5.64
N VAL A 398 -16.66 12.54 -4.95
CA VAL A 398 -17.43 12.04 -3.80
C VAL A 398 -16.45 11.76 -2.67
N GLU A 399 -16.62 12.46 -1.55
CA GLU A 399 -15.80 12.24 -0.36
C GLU A 399 -15.85 10.77 0.11
N SER A 400 -14.67 10.21 0.37
CA SER A 400 -14.52 8.85 0.88
C SER A 400 -14.53 8.87 2.40
N ALA A 401 -15.27 7.93 2.99
CA ALA A 401 -15.21 7.68 4.42
C ALA A 401 -14.05 6.74 4.82
N MET A 402 -13.46 6.03 3.83
CA MET A 402 -12.23 5.25 4.00
C MET A 402 -11.01 6.11 3.67
N PRO A 403 -9.84 5.88 4.28
CA PRO A 403 -8.62 6.57 3.92
C PRO A 403 -8.22 6.18 2.50
N THR A 404 -7.84 7.16 1.69
CA THR A 404 -7.44 6.91 0.30
C THR A 404 -6.10 7.55 0.00
N GLY A 405 -5.34 6.94 -0.89
CA GLY A 405 -4.03 7.42 -1.30
C GLY A 405 -3.74 7.10 -2.75
N VAL A 406 -2.61 7.62 -3.24
CA VAL A 406 -2.09 7.23 -4.55
C VAL A 406 -1.77 5.75 -4.55
N TRP A 407 -2.20 5.05 -5.59
CA TRP A 407 -1.89 3.64 -5.85
C TRP A 407 -1.27 3.54 -7.25
N ARG A 408 -0.41 2.56 -7.52
CA ARG A 408 0.36 2.47 -8.78
C ARG A 408 -0.51 2.71 -10.02
N SER A 409 -0.12 3.68 -10.86
CA SER A 409 -0.87 4.16 -12.04
C SER A 409 -2.00 5.16 -11.74
N VAL A 410 -2.17 5.58 -10.48
CA VAL A 410 -3.09 6.63 -10.02
C VAL A 410 -4.48 6.39 -10.62
N ALA A 411 -5.04 7.29 -11.42
CA ALA A 411 -6.37 7.10 -11.99
C ALA A 411 -6.44 6.18 -13.21
N HIS A 412 -5.33 6.02 -13.94
CA HIS A 412 -5.27 5.13 -15.11
C HIS A 412 -5.57 3.67 -14.75
N SER A 413 -5.35 3.25 -13.50
CA SER A 413 -5.59 1.86 -13.08
C SER A 413 -7.05 1.46 -13.17
N GLN A 414 -7.97 2.35 -12.79
CA GLN A 414 -9.42 2.11 -12.85
C GLN A 414 -10.01 2.57 -14.18
N ASN A 415 -9.60 3.74 -14.69
CA ASN A 415 -10.16 4.29 -15.92
C ASN A 415 -9.76 3.48 -17.15
N GLY A 416 -8.53 2.94 -17.18
CA GLY A 416 -8.13 2.01 -18.23
C GLY A 416 -9.01 0.77 -18.25
N PHE A 417 -9.30 0.17 -17.09
CA PHE A 417 -10.23 -0.96 -17.01
C PHE A 417 -11.63 -0.59 -17.54
N PHE A 418 -12.18 0.57 -17.16
CA PHE A 418 -13.51 1.00 -17.61
C PHE A 418 -13.58 1.23 -19.12
N VAL A 419 -12.62 1.99 -19.66
CA VAL A 419 -12.59 2.34 -21.08
C VAL A 419 -12.33 1.10 -21.93
N GLU A 420 -11.29 0.33 -21.65
CA GLU A 420 -10.92 -0.81 -22.51
C GLU A 420 -12.00 -1.90 -22.47
N SER A 421 -12.62 -2.16 -21.31
CA SER A 421 -13.75 -3.10 -21.23
C SER A 421 -14.94 -2.64 -22.06
N PHE A 422 -15.25 -1.34 -22.02
CA PHE A 422 -16.37 -0.81 -22.79
C PHE A 422 -16.07 -0.73 -24.30
N ILE A 423 -14.81 -0.55 -24.68
CA ILE A 423 -14.38 -0.65 -26.09
C ILE A 423 -14.60 -2.08 -26.62
N ASP A 424 -14.29 -3.12 -25.85
CA ASP A 424 -14.59 -4.50 -26.23
C ASP A 424 -16.10 -4.73 -26.41
N GLU A 425 -16.93 -4.17 -25.53
CA GLU A 425 -18.39 -4.22 -25.67
C GLU A 425 -18.89 -3.43 -26.90
N CYS A 426 -18.29 -2.28 -27.18
CA CYS A 426 -18.57 -1.50 -28.38
C CYS A 426 -18.25 -2.30 -29.66
N ALA A 427 -17.11 -2.98 -29.68
CA ALA A 427 -16.70 -3.82 -30.80
C ALA A 427 -17.70 -4.97 -31.03
N ALA A 428 -18.05 -5.69 -29.97
CA ALA A 428 -19.06 -6.73 -30.02
C ALA A 428 -20.42 -6.20 -30.51
N ALA A 429 -20.85 -5.03 -30.03
CA ALA A 429 -22.10 -4.40 -30.43
C ALA A 429 -22.12 -3.95 -31.91
N ALA A 430 -20.96 -3.60 -32.46
CA ALA A 430 -20.78 -3.22 -33.87
C ALA A 430 -20.59 -4.43 -34.81
N GLY A 431 -20.51 -5.66 -34.27
CA GLY A 431 -20.21 -6.86 -35.06
C GLY A 431 -18.79 -6.88 -35.62
N LYS A 432 -17.87 -6.10 -35.05
CA LYS A 432 -16.46 -5.97 -35.45
C LYS A 432 -15.56 -6.49 -34.32
N GLY A 433 -14.34 -6.92 -34.65
CA GLY A 433 -13.33 -7.18 -33.61
C GLY A 433 -12.90 -5.88 -32.92
N PRO A 434 -12.22 -5.93 -31.75
CA PRO A 434 -11.79 -4.75 -30.99
C PRO A 434 -10.91 -3.76 -31.77
N GLY A 435 -10.27 -4.20 -32.86
CA GLY A 435 -9.53 -3.34 -33.79
C GLY A 435 -10.40 -2.43 -34.68
N GLY A 436 -11.73 -2.51 -34.60
CA GLY A 436 -12.65 -1.71 -35.40
C GLY A 436 -12.87 -0.27 -34.92
N VAL A 437 -12.36 0.10 -33.74
CA VAL A 437 -12.44 1.48 -33.22
C VAL A 437 -11.23 2.29 -33.69
N PRO A 438 -11.42 3.46 -34.33
CA PRO A 438 -10.31 4.30 -34.79
C PRO A 438 -9.38 4.70 -33.65
N ARG A 439 -8.09 4.36 -33.80
CA ARG A 439 -7.04 4.89 -32.93
C ARG A 439 -6.73 6.32 -33.33
N ARG A 440 -6.44 7.19 -32.36
CA ARG A 440 -5.84 8.50 -32.63
C ARG A 440 -4.55 8.26 -33.39
N ALA A 441 -4.35 8.99 -34.49
CA ALA A 441 -3.02 9.10 -35.08
C ALA A 441 -2.04 9.49 -33.97
N ALA A 442 -0.90 8.81 -33.89
CA ALA A 442 0.14 9.18 -32.94
C ALA A 442 0.40 10.68 -33.12
N ARG A 443 0.13 11.48 -32.09
CA ARG A 443 0.57 12.88 -32.08
C ARG A 443 2.08 12.86 -31.94
N GLU A 444 2.77 12.66 -33.05
CA GLU A 444 4.17 13.06 -33.15
C GLU A 444 4.23 14.57 -32.88
N GLY A 445 4.80 14.95 -31.74
CA GLY A 445 5.39 16.27 -31.54
C GLY A 445 4.49 17.48 -31.26
N ARG A 446 3.14 17.39 -31.16
CA ARG A 446 2.35 18.56 -30.73
C ARG A 446 2.25 18.65 -29.20
N ALA A 447 3.01 19.59 -28.63
CA ALA A 447 2.75 20.14 -27.30
C ALA A 447 1.25 20.44 -27.11
N PRO A 448 0.68 20.25 -25.90
CA PRO A 448 -0.72 20.56 -25.65
C PRO A 448 -1.01 22.02 -26.04
N PRO A 449 -2.14 22.30 -26.70
CA PRO A 449 -2.46 23.66 -27.11
C PRO A 449 -2.52 24.57 -25.88
N ALA A 450 -1.86 25.74 -25.97
CA ALA A 450 -1.74 26.76 -24.92
C ALA A 450 -3.08 27.28 -24.35
N ARG A 451 -4.22 26.87 -24.88
CA ARG A 451 -5.56 27.32 -24.44
C ARG A 451 -6.06 26.67 -23.14
N ALA A 452 -5.35 25.71 -22.56
CA ALA A 452 -5.71 25.13 -21.25
C ALA A 452 -5.14 25.89 -20.03
N GLN A 453 -4.35 26.95 -20.22
CA GLN A 453 -3.79 27.75 -19.11
C GLN A 453 -4.51 29.09 -18.85
N ALA A 454 -5.42 29.53 -19.72
CA ALA A 454 -6.06 30.84 -19.59
C ALA A 454 -7.38 30.81 -18.79
N ARG A 455 -7.35 30.32 -17.55
CA ARG A 455 -8.28 30.72 -16.46
C ARG A 455 -7.59 30.68 -15.09
N GLY A 456 -6.30 31.02 -15.04
CA GLY A 456 -5.71 31.55 -13.82
C GLY A 456 -5.90 33.06 -13.82
N ARG A 457 -6.63 33.61 -12.84
CA ARG A 457 -6.61 35.05 -12.59
C ARG A 457 -5.15 35.43 -12.30
N THR A 458 -4.57 36.25 -13.16
CA THR A 458 -3.32 36.96 -12.89
C THR A 458 -3.55 37.84 -11.67
N LEU A 459 -2.92 37.49 -10.55
CA LEU A 459 -2.70 38.43 -9.45
C LEU A 459 -1.40 39.16 -9.83
N GLU A 460 -1.53 40.28 -10.53
CA GLU A 460 -0.42 41.20 -10.75
C GLU A 460 -0.06 41.83 -9.41
N LEU A 461 1.07 41.42 -8.85
CA LEU A 461 1.77 42.17 -7.83
C LEU A 461 2.70 43.14 -8.57
N GLU A 462 2.28 44.40 -8.66
CA GLU A 462 3.10 45.51 -9.11
C GLU A 462 4.39 45.64 -8.26
N PRO A 463 5.57 45.82 -8.87
CA PRO A 463 6.81 46.02 -8.15
C PRO A 463 6.92 47.46 -7.63
N ALA A 464 7.04 47.62 -6.32
CA ALA A 464 7.31 48.92 -5.71
C ALA A 464 8.71 49.42 -6.11
N ALA A 465 8.76 50.44 -6.96
CA ALA A 465 9.95 51.23 -7.24
C ALA A 465 10.36 52.03 -6.00
N GLY A 466 11.65 52.00 -5.66
CA GLY A 466 12.22 52.77 -4.56
C GLY A 466 12.52 54.21 -4.94
N THR A 467 12.42 55.11 -3.96
CA THR A 467 13.21 56.35 -3.87
C THR A 467 13.42 56.68 -2.39
N GLY A 468 14.66 57.00 -2.02
CA GLY A 468 15.04 57.32 -0.66
C GLY A 468 14.86 58.78 -0.24
N ALA A 469 15.17 58.97 1.05
CA ALA A 469 15.69 60.16 1.72
C ALA A 469 14.73 61.30 2.18
N ARG A 470 14.80 61.53 3.50
CA ARG A 470 14.89 62.81 4.27
C ARG A 470 13.76 63.15 5.26
N ARG A 471 14.20 63.27 6.53
CA ARG A 471 13.96 64.31 7.58
C ARG A 471 12.53 64.79 7.92
N ARG A 472 12.20 64.55 9.20
CA ARG A 472 11.74 65.45 10.30
C ARG A 472 10.46 66.31 10.20
N GLU A 473 9.74 66.22 11.33
CA GLU A 473 8.99 67.24 12.10
C GLU A 473 7.47 67.50 11.84
N ALA A 474 6.70 67.11 12.87
CA ALA A 474 5.59 67.77 13.57
C ALA A 474 4.41 68.43 12.82
N GLY A 475 3.18 68.07 13.23
CA GLY A 475 2.09 69.03 13.44
C GLY A 475 0.72 68.72 12.81
N ALA A 476 -0.31 68.65 13.67
CA ALA A 476 -1.75 68.86 13.44
C ALA A 476 -2.66 67.71 12.91
N ARG A 477 -3.65 67.35 13.76
CA ARG A 477 -4.90 66.60 13.49
C ARG A 477 -5.98 67.54 12.88
N PRO A 478 -7.26 67.15 12.58
CA PRO A 478 -7.96 65.85 12.67
C PRO A 478 -8.86 65.46 11.46
N ARG A 479 -9.28 64.18 11.39
CA ARG A 479 -10.66 63.71 11.12
C ARG A 479 -10.72 62.17 11.11
N ASP A 480 -11.31 61.56 12.14
CA ASP A 480 -11.82 60.18 12.16
C ASP A 480 -13.34 60.20 11.91
N PRO A 481 -13.93 59.16 11.28
CA PRO A 481 -14.58 58.08 12.06
C PRO A 481 -14.59 56.69 11.35
N PRO A 482 -15.19 55.62 11.90
CA PRO A 482 -15.28 55.20 13.30
C PRO A 482 -14.85 53.72 13.51
N PHE A 483 -14.40 53.39 14.73
CA PHE A 483 -14.37 52.01 15.24
C PHE A 483 -14.92 51.97 16.68
N LEU A 484 -15.44 50.78 17.02
CA LEU A 484 -15.95 50.29 18.32
C LEU A 484 -17.41 50.66 18.61
N ARG A 485 -18.22 49.79 19.23
CA ARG A 485 -17.96 49.09 20.51
C ARG A 485 -19.19 48.18 20.79
N GLN A 486 -19.13 47.05 21.50
CA GLN A 486 -19.29 46.89 22.97
C GLN A 486 -19.69 45.41 23.21
N HIS A 487 -19.46 44.71 24.34
CA HIS A 487 -18.69 44.94 25.56
C HIS A 487 -18.61 43.62 26.35
N ARG A 488 -17.52 43.47 27.11
CA ARG A 488 -17.43 42.71 28.37
C ARG A 488 -17.19 43.74 29.49
N ARG A 489 -17.75 43.54 30.68
CA ARG A 489 -17.17 43.86 32.02
C ARG A 489 -18.14 43.35 33.12
N ALA A 490 -17.68 42.44 34.00
CA ALA A 490 -17.11 42.65 35.35
C ALA A 490 -18.22 42.82 36.43
N GLY A 491 -18.22 42.26 37.64
CA GLY A 491 -17.37 41.34 38.42
C GLY A 491 -18.00 41.19 39.83
N GLY A 492 -17.54 40.25 40.67
CA GLY A 492 -17.71 40.30 42.14
C GLY A 492 -18.43 39.15 42.86
N ARG A 493 -17.66 38.43 43.70
CA ARG A 493 -17.91 37.77 45.01
C ARG A 493 -19.24 37.04 45.30
N GLY A 494 -19.16 35.84 45.87
CA GLY A 494 -20.23 35.28 46.71
C GLY A 494 -20.22 33.75 46.85
N ILE A 495 -20.23 33.28 48.10
CA ILE A 495 -20.09 31.89 48.55
C ILE A 495 -21.49 31.21 48.63
N ARG A 496 -21.50 29.87 48.55
CA ARG A 496 -22.34 28.89 49.32
C ARG A 496 -23.64 28.30 48.69
N LEU A 497 -23.56 26.97 48.51
CA LEU A 497 -24.50 25.86 48.83
C LEU A 497 -26.02 26.14 48.92
N ALA A 498 -26.81 25.37 48.15
CA ALA A 498 -27.91 24.49 48.60
C ALA A 498 -28.75 23.98 47.39
N GLY A 499 -29.09 22.69 47.33
CA GLY A 499 -30.25 22.19 46.57
C GLY A 499 -31.54 22.34 47.41
N PRO A 500 -32.63 21.57 47.19
CA PRO A 500 -33.07 20.81 46.02
C PRO A 500 -34.58 21.06 45.68
N ALA A 501 -35.13 20.21 44.79
CA ALA A 501 -36.54 19.79 44.66
C ALA A 501 -37.52 20.57 43.75
N GLY A 502 -38.36 19.81 43.05
CA GLY A 502 -39.72 20.27 42.71
C GLY A 502 -40.28 19.85 41.33
N ALA A 503 -40.84 18.64 41.28
CA ALA A 503 -41.70 18.03 40.26
C ALA A 503 -42.63 18.93 39.41
N GLY A 504 -42.90 18.48 38.17
CA GLY A 504 -44.04 18.95 37.38
C GLY A 504 -44.15 18.30 35.98
N ALA A 505 -44.81 17.15 35.90
CA ALA A 505 -45.56 16.66 34.72
C ALA A 505 -47.00 16.36 35.23
N PRO A 506 -48.07 16.17 34.42
CA PRO A 506 -48.12 15.80 32.98
C PRO A 506 -49.24 16.53 32.17
N GLY A 507 -49.40 16.22 30.87
CA GLY A 507 -50.54 16.71 30.10
C GLY A 507 -50.54 16.31 28.61
N ASP A 508 -51.32 15.28 28.31
CA ASP A 508 -51.54 14.53 27.07
C ASP A 508 -52.35 15.31 26.01
N LEU A 509 -52.16 15.04 24.71
CA LEU A 509 -53.26 14.62 23.82
C LEU A 509 -52.81 14.27 22.39
N ARG A 510 -53.03 12.99 22.05
CA ARG A 510 -53.00 12.39 20.71
C ARG A 510 -54.30 12.63 19.91
N ARG A 511 -54.21 12.29 18.60
CA ARG A 511 -55.26 11.92 17.60
C ARG A 511 -55.75 13.10 16.74
N ARG A 512 -55.78 13.04 15.40
CA ARG A 512 -56.44 12.13 14.42
C ARG A 512 -55.94 12.63 13.02
N LEU A 513 -55.73 11.90 11.92
CA LEU A 513 -56.40 10.75 11.30
C LEU A 513 -55.48 10.06 10.26
N ARG A 514 -55.68 8.75 10.12
CA ARG A 514 -55.24 7.84 9.06
C ARG A 514 -56.21 7.90 7.86
N ARG A 515 -55.74 7.61 6.63
CA ARG A 515 -56.16 6.45 5.78
C ARG A 515 -55.63 6.59 4.34
N GLY A 516 -55.14 5.47 3.79
CA GLY A 516 -54.75 5.33 2.38
C GLY A 516 -53.51 4.47 2.16
N ARG A 517 -53.53 3.18 2.56
CA ARG A 517 -52.54 2.18 2.13
C ARG A 517 -53.02 1.60 0.81
N GLN A 518 -52.24 1.71 -0.26
CA GLN A 518 -52.38 0.84 -1.43
C GLN A 518 -51.47 -0.39 -1.25
N PRO A 519 -51.87 -1.57 -1.76
CA PRO A 519 -50.99 -2.74 -1.80
C PRO A 519 -49.85 -2.52 -2.81
N GLU A 520 -48.64 -2.95 -2.44
CA GLU A 520 -47.51 -3.08 -3.37
C GLU A 520 -47.91 -4.00 -4.55
N PRO A 521 -47.55 -3.65 -5.80
CA PRO A 521 -47.60 -4.61 -6.90
C PRO A 521 -46.46 -5.61 -6.75
N ASP A 522 -46.78 -6.89 -6.97
CA ASP A 522 -45.79 -7.96 -7.13
C ASP A 522 -44.73 -7.59 -8.19
N PRO A 523 -43.45 -7.96 -7.98
CA PRO A 523 -42.43 -7.73 -8.99
C PRO A 523 -42.76 -8.53 -10.27
N PRO A 524 -42.49 -7.99 -11.47
CA PRO A 524 -42.62 -8.77 -12.69
C PRO A 524 -41.72 -10.00 -12.61
N ALA A 525 -42.32 -11.16 -12.87
CA ALA A 525 -41.60 -12.39 -13.12
C ALA A 525 -40.95 -12.33 -14.51
N ASP A 526 -39.82 -11.65 -14.64
CA ASP A 526 -38.91 -11.82 -15.77
C ASP A 526 -37.48 -12.09 -15.28
N GLY A 527 -37.27 -13.36 -14.93
CA GLY A 527 -35.94 -13.90 -14.69
C GLY A 527 -35.07 -13.81 -15.94
N ARG A 528 -34.30 -12.73 -16.06
CA ARG A 528 -33.00 -12.76 -16.76
C ARG A 528 -31.90 -12.54 -15.74
N ARG A 529 -31.60 -13.62 -15.01
CA ARG A 529 -30.25 -13.78 -14.45
C ARG A 529 -29.28 -13.71 -15.63
N HIS A 530 -28.51 -12.62 -15.74
CA HIS A 530 -27.35 -12.61 -16.62
C HIS A 530 -26.44 -13.76 -16.17
N ARG A 531 -26.39 -14.81 -16.98
CA ARG A 531 -25.39 -15.87 -16.84
C ARG A 531 -24.04 -15.17 -16.90
N LEU A 532 -23.21 -15.37 -15.88
CA LEU A 532 -21.77 -15.22 -16.01
C LEU A 532 -21.36 -16.02 -17.24
N TRP A 533 -20.97 -15.33 -18.30
CA TRP A 533 -20.46 -15.95 -19.51
C TRP A 533 -19.17 -16.67 -19.13
N PRO A 534 -18.98 -17.95 -19.48
CA PRO A 534 -17.69 -18.60 -19.27
C PRO A 534 -16.67 -17.83 -20.10
N LEU A 535 -15.66 -17.28 -19.44
CA LEU A 535 -14.46 -16.77 -20.09
C LEU A 535 -13.90 -17.87 -20.99
N ARG A 536 -14.26 -17.84 -22.28
CA ARG A 536 -13.46 -18.51 -23.30
C ARG A 536 -12.11 -17.83 -23.23
N ARG A 537 -11.07 -18.61 -22.96
CA ARG A 537 -9.67 -18.16 -23.05
C ARG A 537 -9.46 -17.61 -24.46
N ALA A 538 -9.59 -16.29 -24.62
CA ALA A 538 -8.94 -15.60 -25.72
C ALA A 538 -7.46 -15.65 -25.39
N ALA A 539 -6.73 -16.49 -26.12
CA ALA A 539 -5.28 -16.48 -26.11
C ALA A 539 -4.84 -15.06 -26.47
N TRP A 540 -4.18 -14.38 -25.53
CA TRP A 540 -3.39 -13.20 -25.83
C TRP A 540 -2.35 -13.63 -26.88
N ARG A 541 -2.53 -13.20 -28.14
CA ARG A 541 -1.46 -13.26 -29.13
C ARG A 541 -0.58 -12.04 -28.89
N ASP A 542 0.64 -12.30 -28.43
CA ASP A 542 1.73 -11.34 -28.51
C ASP A 542 1.91 -10.92 -29.97
N HIS A 543 1.76 -9.63 -30.25
CA HIS A 543 2.26 -9.05 -31.48
C HIS A 543 3.75 -8.76 -31.30
N GLY A 544 4.58 -9.71 -31.73
CA GLY A 544 6.03 -9.54 -31.83
C GLY A 544 6.60 -10.43 -32.93
N GLY A 545 7.20 -9.80 -33.95
CA GLY A 545 8.24 -10.37 -34.79
C GLY A 545 7.80 -11.28 -35.94
N GLU A 546 7.84 -10.75 -37.16
CA GLU A 546 7.93 -11.53 -38.39
C GLU A 546 9.30 -12.26 -38.46
N GLY A 547 9.27 -13.55 -38.79
CA GLY A 547 10.43 -14.39 -39.10
C GLY A 547 9.98 -15.81 -39.51
N PRO A 548 10.47 -16.40 -40.62
CA PRO A 548 9.73 -17.46 -41.32
C PRO A 548 10.13 -18.89 -40.93
N GLY A 549 9.16 -19.80 -41.05
CA GLY A 549 9.42 -21.19 -41.45
C GLY A 549 9.35 -22.26 -40.35
N ALA A 550 8.21 -22.96 -40.27
CA ALA A 550 8.11 -24.42 -40.36
C ALA A 550 6.72 -24.87 -39.87
N ALA A 551 5.87 -25.25 -40.83
CA ALA A 551 4.65 -25.99 -40.57
C ALA A 551 5.00 -27.47 -40.38
N GLU A 552 4.44 -28.15 -39.38
CA GLU A 552 3.64 -29.37 -39.59
C GLU A 552 3.05 -29.97 -38.29
N GLN A 553 1.77 -30.31 -38.40
CA GLN A 553 1.04 -31.43 -37.79
C GLN A 553 0.85 -31.51 -36.26
N LEU A 554 -0.32 -31.03 -35.81
CA LEU A 554 -0.99 -31.44 -34.56
C LEU A 554 -2.28 -32.20 -34.91
N PRO A 555 -2.53 -33.43 -34.39
CA PRO A 555 -3.80 -34.09 -34.58
C PRO A 555 -4.88 -33.55 -33.62
N ARG A 556 -6.08 -33.39 -34.17
CA ARG A 556 -7.33 -33.05 -33.50
C ARG A 556 -7.77 -34.21 -32.60
N LEU A 557 -8.15 -33.93 -31.34
CA LEU A 557 -9.08 -34.78 -30.60
C LEU A 557 -10.18 -33.94 -29.94
N HIS A 558 -11.40 -34.44 -30.13
CA HIS A 558 -12.68 -33.87 -29.77
C HIS A 558 -13.02 -33.99 -28.28
N ALA A 559 -14.01 -33.19 -27.90
CA ALA A 559 -14.63 -33.05 -26.59
C ALA A 559 -15.28 -34.33 -26.02
N ALA A 560 -15.18 -34.48 -24.70
CA ALA A 560 -16.18 -35.06 -23.78
C ALA A 560 -15.79 -34.55 -22.37
N ALA A 561 -16.58 -33.73 -21.67
CA ALA A 561 -17.87 -33.97 -21.03
C ALA A 561 -17.66 -33.86 -19.51
N HIS A 562 -18.45 -32.98 -18.90
CA HIS A 562 -18.61 -32.84 -17.47
C HIS A 562 -18.89 -34.19 -16.82
N GLU A 563 -18.23 -34.51 -15.70
CA GLU A 563 -18.88 -35.34 -14.70
C GLU A 563 -18.36 -35.10 -13.27
N ARG A 564 -19.35 -35.08 -12.38
CA ARG A 564 -19.28 -34.92 -10.94
C ARG A 564 -18.74 -36.21 -10.34
N VAL A 565 -17.87 -36.12 -9.34
CA VAL A 565 -17.46 -37.27 -8.52
C VAL A 565 -18.61 -37.66 -7.58
N PRO A 566 -19.19 -38.88 -7.65
CA PRO A 566 -20.07 -39.42 -6.64
C PRO A 566 -19.29 -40.32 -5.67
N GLY A 567 -19.73 -40.28 -4.40
CA GLY A 567 -19.17 -41.09 -3.32
C GLY A 567 -19.32 -42.60 -3.55
N HIS A 568 -18.30 -43.33 -3.14
CA HIS A 568 -18.29 -44.79 -3.09
C HIS A 568 -19.27 -45.33 -2.03
N ARG A 569 -20.29 -46.07 -2.48
CA ARG A 569 -20.86 -47.21 -1.76
C ARG A 569 -21.26 -48.31 -2.75
N GLY A 570 -20.58 -49.44 -2.69
CA GLY A 570 -21.08 -50.75 -3.12
C GLY A 570 -20.81 -51.72 -1.96
N ARG A 571 -21.84 -52.02 -1.16
CA ARG A 571 -22.60 -53.29 -1.16
C ARG A 571 -21.81 -54.46 -0.55
N ASP A 572 -22.25 -54.89 0.63
CA ASP A 572 -22.83 -56.23 0.69
C ASP A 572 -23.91 -56.42 1.76
N ARG A 573 -24.81 -57.36 1.49
CA ARG A 573 -26.12 -57.58 2.12
C ARG A 573 -26.07 -58.61 3.27
N ARG A 574 -26.95 -58.35 4.25
CA ARG A 574 -27.78 -59.32 5.03
C ARG A 574 -27.17 -60.11 6.22
N GLN A 575 -27.84 -59.85 7.36
CA GLN A 575 -28.42 -60.79 8.34
C GLN A 575 -27.50 -61.56 9.30
N ARG A 576 -27.63 -61.22 10.60
CA ARG A 576 -27.73 -62.11 11.78
C ARG A 576 -28.14 -61.23 12.99
N ARG A 577 -29.42 -61.19 13.37
CA ARG A 577 -30.09 -61.93 14.48
C ARG A 577 -29.35 -61.92 15.83
N SER A 578 -29.99 -61.27 16.82
CA SER A 578 -30.21 -61.66 18.25
C SER A 578 -30.01 -60.45 19.17
N ALA A 579 -31.06 -59.76 19.63
CA ALA A 579 -31.96 -60.10 20.73
C ALA A 579 -31.32 -60.06 22.13
N ARG A 580 -31.78 -59.07 22.94
CA ARG A 580 -32.06 -59.06 24.39
C ARG A 580 -31.54 -57.76 25.04
N ARG A 581 -32.17 -57.13 26.02
CA ARG A 581 -33.55 -57.05 26.56
C ARG A 581 -33.42 -56.12 27.80
N ARG A 582 -34.51 -55.40 28.12
CA ARG A 582 -34.81 -54.66 29.39
C ARG A 582 -34.18 -53.26 29.48
N GLY A 583 -34.88 -52.21 29.88
CA GLY A 583 -36.30 -52.09 30.25
C GLY A 583 -36.61 -50.75 30.94
N ARG A 584 -37.92 -50.43 30.96
CA ARG A 584 -38.62 -49.44 31.83
C ARG A 584 -38.33 -47.96 31.58
N ALA A 585 -39.27 -47.03 31.69
CA ALA A 585 -40.73 -47.06 31.82
C ALA A 585 -41.25 -45.65 31.47
N ARG A 586 -42.51 -45.60 31.04
CA ARG A 586 -43.30 -44.40 30.71
C ARG A 586 -43.83 -43.72 31.98
N HIS A 587 -44.13 -42.42 31.92
CA HIS A 587 -45.37 -41.87 32.49
C HIS A 587 -45.82 -40.60 31.75
N ALA A 588 -47.14 -40.45 31.70
CA ALA A 588 -47.99 -39.57 30.90
C ALA A 588 -48.18 -38.16 31.52
N ALA A 589 -48.51 -37.13 30.72
CA ALA A 589 -49.80 -36.38 30.65
C ALA A 589 -50.39 -36.00 32.03
N ASP A 590 -50.76 -34.75 32.35
CA ASP A 590 -51.73 -33.87 31.67
C ASP A 590 -51.74 -32.45 32.31
N ARG A 591 -52.20 -31.41 31.54
CA ARG A 591 -53.00 -30.18 31.87
C ARG A 591 -52.70 -29.35 33.14
N ALA A 592 -52.82 -28.01 33.25
CA ALA A 592 -53.33 -26.87 32.45
C ALA A 592 -52.90 -25.53 33.12
N GLY A 593 -53.09 -24.40 32.41
CA GLY A 593 -52.97 -23.00 32.88
C GLY A 593 -51.60 -22.38 32.56
N GLY A 594 -51.43 -21.24 31.88
CA GLY A 594 -52.25 -20.06 31.64
C GLY A 594 -51.27 -18.88 31.74
N GLY A 595 -51.19 -18.00 30.73
CA GLY A 595 -50.37 -16.79 30.83
C GLY A 595 -49.68 -16.35 29.54
N GLU A 596 -50.28 -15.36 28.89
CA GLU A 596 -49.77 -14.58 27.77
C GLU A 596 -48.35 -14.03 28.03
N ARG A 597 -47.49 -14.03 27.00
CA ARG A 597 -46.43 -13.02 26.85
C ARG A 597 -45.91 -12.96 25.41
N GLY A 598 -45.87 -11.74 24.89
CA GLY A 598 -45.66 -11.40 23.50
C GLY A 598 -44.30 -11.79 22.91
N ILE A 599 -44.36 -12.13 21.64
CA ILE A 599 -43.24 -12.41 20.74
C ILE A 599 -42.63 -11.07 20.31
N ARG A 600 -41.33 -10.86 20.59
CA ARG A 600 -40.49 -9.88 19.89
C ARG A 600 -39.62 -10.63 18.86
N PRO A 601 -39.46 -10.09 17.63
CA PRO A 601 -38.66 -10.74 16.60
C PRO A 601 -37.15 -10.54 16.84
N HIS A 602 -36.39 -11.63 16.69
CA HIS A 602 -34.94 -11.67 16.70
C HIS A 602 -34.35 -11.08 15.39
N GLY A 603 -33.43 -10.13 15.52
CA GLY A 603 -32.42 -9.83 14.50
C GLY A 603 -31.12 -10.59 14.80
N PRO A 604 -30.30 -10.98 13.79
CA PRO A 604 -29.15 -11.84 14.03
C PRO A 604 -27.97 -11.02 14.57
N ALA A 605 -27.59 -11.28 15.82
CA ALA A 605 -26.26 -10.94 16.32
C ALA A 605 -25.26 -11.92 15.68
N ALA A 606 -24.22 -11.36 15.04
CA ALA A 606 -23.12 -12.13 14.47
C ALA A 606 -22.41 -12.91 15.58
N ALA A 607 -22.55 -14.23 15.55
CA ALA A 607 -21.81 -15.14 16.40
C ALA A 607 -20.33 -15.13 15.98
N GLN A 608 -19.46 -14.57 16.82
CA GLN A 608 -18.03 -14.89 16.79
C GLN A 608 -17.87 -16.38 17.14
N PRO A 609 -17.06 -17.18 16.41
CA PRO A 609 -16.87 -18.57 16.79
C PRO A 609 -16.03 -18.62 18.08
N ALA A 610 -16.65 -19.07 19.17
CA ALA A 610 -16.04 -19.36 20.48
C ALA A 610 -15.02 -20.53 20.46
N ALA A 611 -14.46 -20.86 19.29
CA ALA A 611 -13.44 -21.88 19.10
C ALA A 611 -12.00 -21.33 19.27
N GLN A 612 -11.81 -20.00 19.16
CA GLN A 612 -10.48 -19.38 19.31
C GLN A 612 -10.08 -19.13 20.79
N ALA A 613 -11.05 -19.10 21.70
CA ALA A 613 -10.83 -18.74 23.11
C ALA A 613 -10.48 -19.93 24.03
N ARG A 614 -10.50 -21.17 23.52
CA ARG A 614 -10.21 -22.38 24.31
C ARG A 614 -8.74 -22.86 24.25
N LEU A 615 -7.86 -22.16 23.53
CA LEU A 615 -6.42 -22.43 23.52
C LEU A 615 -5.63 -21.61 24.56
N ASN A 616 -6.26 -20.66 25.27
CA ASN A 616 -5.57 -19.77 26.21
C ASN A 616 -5.87 -20.09 27.69
N ARG A 617 -5.74 -21.36 28.09
CA ARG A 617 -5.80 -21.70 29.53
C ARG A 617 -4.86 -22.83 29.94
N GLU A 618 -3.70 -22.91 29.32
CA GLU A 618 -2.56 -23.59 29.92
C GLU A 618 -1.72 -22.58 30.71
N LYS A 619 -1.33 -23.02 31.90
CA LYS A 619 -0.68 -22.22 32.95
C LYS A 619 0.59 -21.59 32.42
N VAL A 620 0.69 -20.26 32.49
CA VAL A 620 1.95 -19.53 32.31
C VAL A 620 2.90 -19.93 33.44
N LYS A 621 3.71 -20.96 33.21
CA LYS A 621 4.94 -21.16 33.98
C LYS A 621 5.89 -20.03 33.57
N LYS A 622 6.53 -19.39 34.56
CA LYS A 622 7.69 -18.53 34.31
C LYS A 622 8.81 -19.41 33.76
N GLU A 623 8.83 -19.62 32.44
CA GLU A 623 9.96 -20.25 31.77
C GLU A 623 11.05 -19.20 31.64
N HIS A 624 12.17 -19.47 32.32
CA HIS A 624 13.42 -18.76 32.08
C HIS A 624 13.86 -19.11 30.67
N PRO A 625 14.50 -18.19 29.93
CA PRO A 625 14.88 -18.46 28.56
C PRO A 625 15.79 -19.69 28.52
N MET A 626 15.38 -20.69 27.74
CA MET A 626 16.06 -21.98 27.62
C MET A 626 17.14 -21.84 26.57
N THR A 627 18.39 -21.97 27.02
CA THR A 627 19.55 -22.00 26.14
C THR A 627 19.43 -23.19 25.18
N THR A 628 19.20 -22.92 23.89
CA THR A 628 19.06 -23.94 22.84
C THR A 628 20.24 -23.84 21.89
N THR A 629 20.87 -24.97 21.55
CA THR A 629 21.93 -25.00 20.53
C THR A 629 21.32 -25.39 19.19
N LEU A 630 21.58 -24.58 18.16
CA LEU A 630 21.17 -24.80 16.77
C LEU A 630 22.40 -24.94 15.89
N THR A 631 22.26 -25.65 14.77
CA THR A 631 23.23 -25.58 13.67
C THR A 631 22.66 -24.65 12.60
N VAL A 632 23.26 -23.48 12.41
CA VAL A 632 22.83 -22.48 11.42
C VAL A 632 23.98 -22.18 10.47
N ASN A 633 23.76 -22.36 9.17
CA ASN A 633 24.75 -22.14 8.11
C ASN A 633 26.08 -22.87 8.40
N GLY A 634 25.99 -24.14 8.81
CA GLY A 634 27.14 -24.97 9.19
C GLY A 634 27.83 -24.62 10.52
N LYS A 635 27.28 -23.70 11.32
CA LYS A 635 27.86 -23.29 12.62
C LYS A 635 26.93 -23.63 13.78
N ALA A 636 27.48 -24.23 14.84
CA ALA A 636 26.78 -24.36 16.10
C ALA A 636 26.63 -22.98 16.75
N VAL A 637 25.39 -22.60 17.07
CA VAL A 637 25.05 -21.31 17.69
C VAL A 637 24.11 -21.57 18.85
N THR A 638 24.41 -20.94 19.97
CA THR A 638 23.57 -20.98 21.16
C THR A 638 22.65 -19.76 21.17
N VAL A 639 21.34 -20.00 21.29
CA VAL A 639 20.30 -18.96 21.32
C VAL A 639 19.54 -18.99 22.64
N ASN A 640 19.01 -17.84 23.04
CA ASN A 640 18.33 -17.61 24.30
C ASN A 640 16.87 -17.20 24.08
N ALA A 641 16.13 -18.09 23.41
CA ALA A 641 14.73 -17.90 23.01
C ALA A 641 13.82 -18.91 23.70
N GLU A 642 12.55 -18.55 23.82
CA GLU A 642 11.50 -19.45 24.31
C GLU A 642 11.21 -20.56 23.27
N PRO A 643 10.89 -21.79 23.68
CA PRO A 643 10.68 -22.92 22.77
C PRO A 643 9.65 -22.67 21.65
N ASP A 644 8.62 -21.87 21.95
CA ASP A 644 7.54 -21.52 21.03
C ASP A 644 7.89 -20.33 20.09
N THR A 645 9.06 -19.71 20.26
CA THR A 645 9.51 -18.58 19.42
C THR A 645 9.65 -19.05 17.97
N PRO A 646 8.98 -18.40 17.00
CA PRO A 646 9.18 -18.71 15.60
C PRO A 646 10.64 -18.54 15.18
N LEU A 647 11.18 -19.52 14.43
CA LEU A 647 12.55 -19.53 13.95
C LEU A 647 12.94 -18.23 13.24
N LEU A 648 12.01 -17.59 12.54
CA LEU A 648 12.22 -16.28 11.93
C LEU A 648 12.76 -15.24 12.93
N TRP A 649 12.19 -15.19 14.14
CA TRP A 649 12.56 -14.19 15.14
C TRP A 649 13.87 -14.54 15.86
N VAL A 650 14.21 -15.83 15.96
CA VAL A 650 15.53 -16.27 16.40
C VAL A 650 16.60 -15.81 15.40
N LEU A 651 16.40 -16.11 14.12
CA LEU A 651 17.34 -15.74 13.04
C LEU A 651 17.51 -14.22 12.91
N ARG A 652 16.42 -13.46 12.91
CA ARG A 652 16.48 -12.00 12.72
C ARG A 652 16.81 -11.22 13.99
N GLY A 653 16.23 -11.62 15.11
CA GLY A 653 16.30 -10.88 16.38
C GLY A 653 17.59 -11.14 17.14
N GLU A 654 17.92 -12.41 17.38
CA GLU A 654 19.11 -12.78 18.16
C GLU A 654 20.35 -12.91 17.28
N MET A 655 20.22 -13.53 16.10
CA MET A 655 21.37 -13.80 15.23
C MET A 655 21.64 -12.71 14.19
N GLN A 656 20.72 -11.74 14.05
CA GLN A 656 20.82 -10.63 13.09
C GLN A 656 20.98 -11.08 11.62
N LEU A 657 20.51 -12.29 11.28
CA LEU A 657 20.43 -12.80 9.91
C LEU A 657 19.16 -12.28 9.23
N VAL A 658 19.26 -11.06 8.69
CA VAL A 658 18.14 -10.28 8.14
C VAL A 658 17.74 -10.66 6.71
N GLY A 659 18.47 -11.54 6.03
CA GLY A 659 18.16 -12.00 4.68
C GLY A 659 16.86 -12.80 4.62
N THR A 660 16.50 -13.48 5.71
CA THR A 660 15.19 -14.15 5.89
C THR A 660 14.14 -13.10 6.24
N LYS A 661 13.11 -12.88 5.40
CA LYS A 661 12.25 -11.70 5.50
C LYS A 661 10.91 -11.95 6.21
N PHE A 662 10.48 -11.00 7.06
CA PHE A 662 9.13 -10.97 7.62
C PHE A 662 8.14 -10.34 6.60
N GLY A 663 7.15 -11.10 6.15
CA GLY A 663 6.16 -10.62 5.17
C GLY A 663 4.71 -10.76 5.65
N CYS A 664 4.25 -11.99 5.85
CA CYS A 664 2.88 -12.28 6.30
C CYS A 664 2.79 -12.83 7.74
N GLY A 665 3.87 -13.37 8.29
CA GLY A 665 3.86 -14.05 9.60
C GLY A 665 2.99 -15.31 9.67
N LYS A 666 2.47 -15.81 8.53
CA LYS A 666 1.45 -16.87 8.45
C LYS A 666 1.74 -17.95 7.41
N ALA A 667 2.99 -18.08 6.97
CA ALA A 667 3.43 -19.03 5.94
C ALA A 667 2.79 -18.86 4.54
N LEU A 668 2.08 -17.76 4.28
CA LEU A 668 1.37 -17.52 3.01
C LEU A 668 2.26 -16.97 1.89
N CYS A 669 3.21 -16.10 2.21
CA CYS A 669 3.94 -15.33 1.19
C CYS A 669 5.30 -15.90 0.79
N GLY A 670 5.87 -16.80 1.61
CA GLY A 670 7.17 -17.43 1.35
C GLY A 670 8.42 -16.55 1.47
N ALA A 671 8.31 -15.30 1.90
CA ALA A 671 9.47 -14.42 2.06
C ALA A 671 10.45 -14.87 3.17
N CYS A 672 9.96 -15.64 4.15
CA CYS A 672 10.71 -16.14 5.31
C CYS A 672 11.33 -17.53 5.09
N THR A 673 11.39 -18.00 3.85
CA THR A 673 11.83 -19.38 3.57
C THR A 673 13.29 -19.58 3.94
N VAL A 674 13.56 -20.67 4.65
CA VAL A 674 14.89 -21.21 4.97
C VAL A 674 14.92 -22.68 4.57
N HIS A 675 16.08 -23.32 4.56
CA HIS A 675 16.14 -24.78 4.49
C HIS A 675 16.30 -25.37 5.89
N LEU A 676 15.56 -26.46 6.18
CA LEU A 676 15.83 -27.37 7.29
C LEU A 676 16.27 -28.71 6.69
N ASP A 677 17.53 -29.09 6.93
CA ASP A 677 18.17 -30.27 6.30
C ASP A 677 18.02 -30.27 4.76
N GLY A 678 18.14 -29.10 4.13
CA GLY A 678 17.99 -28.92 2.68
C GLY A 678 16.55 -28.73 2.18
N GLU A 679 15.53 -28.99 3.00
CA GLU A 679 14.12 -28.85 2.62
C GLU A 679 13.59 -27.44 2.90
N PRO A 680 12.81 -26.82 1.99
CA PRO A 680 12.30 -25.46 2.18
C PRO A 680 11.17 -25.40 3.22
N VAL A 681 11.37 -24.59 4.26
CA VAL A 681 10.42 -24.44 5.38
C VAL A 681 10.12 -22.97 5.66
N ARG A 682 8.90 -22.68 6.11
CA ARG A 682 8.44 -21.33 6.46
C ARG A 682 8.81 -20.98 7.91
N SER A 683 9.96 -20.35 8.11
CA SER A 683 10.49 -20.03 9.45
C SER A 683 9.57 -19.18 10.32
N CYS A 684 8.62 -18.43 9.74
CA CYS A 684 7.72 -17.57 10.50
C CYS A 684 6.62 -18.32 11.29
N VAL A 685 6.42 -19.62 11.03
CA VAL A 685 5.46 -20.47 11.77
C VAL A 685 6.11 -21.72 12.36
N THR A 686 7.40 -21.93 12.11
CA THR A 686 8.15 -23.06 12.68
C THR A 686 8.65 -22.64 14.06
N PRO A 687 8.15 -23.23 15.17
CA PRO A 687 8.67 -22.92 16.50
C PRO A 687 10.09 -23.47 16.67
N LEU A 688 10.88 -22.83 17.53
CA LEU A 688 12.27 -23.18 17.80
C LEU A 688 12.42 -24.65 18.23
N GLU A 689 11.55 -25.11 19.14
CA GLU A 689 11.57 -26.49 19.64
C GLU A 689 11.38 -27.54 18.54
N ALA A 690 10.64 -27.20 17.48
CA ALA A 690 10.42 -28.11 16.37
C ALA A 690 11.69 -28.28 15.53
N VAL A 691 12.63 -27.32 15.53
CA VAL A 691 13.87 -27.41 14.74
C VAL A 691 14.70 -28.61 15.17
N GLY A 692 14.86 -28.82 16.48
CA GLY A 692 15.67 -29.91 17.03
C GLY A 692 17.14 -29.81 16.62
N SER A 693 17.75 -30.94 16.26
CA SER A 693 19.16 -31.01 15.83
C SER A 693 19.39 -30.73 14.34
N ARG A 694 18.35 -30.33 13.61
CA ARG A 694 18.37 -30.16 12.15
C ARG A 694 19.16 -28.92 11.77
N GLU A 695 19.82 -28.97 10.61
CA GLU A 695 20.59 -27.84 10.09
C GLU A 695 19.65 -26.80 9.47
N VAL A 696 19.78 -25.55 9.92
CA VAL A 696 19.13 -24.40 9.33
C VAL A 696 20.07 -23.75 8.31
N THR A 697 19.70 -23.70 7.03
CA THR A 697 20.40 -22.87 6.04
C THR A 697 19.54 -21.66 5.68
N THR A 698 20.10 -20.46 5.83
CA THR A 698 19.49 -19.19 5.42
C THR A 698 20.02 -18.73 4.06
N ILE A 699 19.50 -17.64 3.51
CA ILE A 699 19.99 -17.10 2.22
C ILE A 699 21.47 -16.68 2.28
N GLU A 700 21.93 -16.22 3.45
CA GLU A 700 23.32 -15.85 3.74
C GLU A 700 24.25 -17.08 3.75
N GLY A 701 23.72 -18.24 4.15
CA GLY A 701 24.45 -19.52 4.11
C GLY A 701 24.25 -20.31 2.83
N LEU A 702 23.34 -19.89 1.95
CA LEU A 702 23.01 -20.62 0.73
C LEU A 702 24.21 -20.65 -0.22
N LYS A 703 24.78 -21.83 -0.41
CA LYS A 703 25.97 -22.08 -1.24
C LYS A 703 25.76 -23.32 -2.09
N GLY A 704 26.65 -23.50 -3.07
CA GLY A 704 26.65 -24.64 -3.99
C GLY A 704 26.31 -24.24 -5.41
N ARG A 705 26.52 -25.17 -6.34
CA ARG A 705 26.44 -24.95 -7.78
C ARG A 705 25.08 -24.38 -8.19
N GLU A 706 23.99 -24.92 -7.64
CA GLU A 706 22.63 -24.47 -7.95
C GLU A 706 22.37 -23.05 -7.45
N ALA A 707 22.86 -22.71 -6.26
CA ALA A 707 22.72 -21.37 -5.68
C ALA A 707 23.45 -20.32 -6.53
N ASP A 708 24.68 -20.62 -6.96
CA ASP A 708 25.48 -19.71 -7.78
C ASP A 708 24.89 -19.57 -9.18
N ALA A 709 24.44 -20.68 -9.79
CA ALA A 709 23.73 -20.67 -11.07
C ALA A 709 22.44 -19.82 -10.99
N LEU A 710 21.67 -19.96 -9.91
CA LEU A 710 20.44 -19.17 -9.68
C LEU A 710 20.75 -17.68 -9.51
N ARG A 711 21.72 -17.29 -8.69
CA ARG A 711 22.09 -15.87 -8.52
C ARG A 711 22.52 -15.25 -9.86
N ASN A 712 23.36 -15.95 -10.61
CA ASN A 712 23.81 -15.50 -11.93
C ASN A 712 22.64 -15.37 -12.92
N ALA A 713 21.74 -16.35 -12.96
CA ALA A 713 20.56 -16.31 -13.82
C ALA A 713 19.58 -15.20 -13.43
N TRP A 714 19.40 -14.95 -12.12
CA TRP A 714 18.56 -13.86 -11.61
C TRP A 714 19.07 -12.50 -12.08
N THR A 715 20.39 -12.30 -12.08
CA THR A 715 21.03 -11.09 -12.58
C THR A 715 20.95 -10.99 -14.11
N GLU A 716 21.18 -12.09 -14.83
CA GLU A 716 21.14 -12.12 -16.30
C GLU A 716 19.74 -11.79 -16.85
N VAL A 717 18.70 -12.35 -16.24
CA VAL A 717 17.30 -12.18 -16.65
C VAL A 717 16.67 -10.92 -16.01
N ASP A 718 17.42 -10.18 -15.19
CA ASP A 718 16.95 -8.98 -14.47
C ASP A 718 15.65 -9.24 -13.70
N VAL A 719 15.63 -10.31 -12.88
CA VAL A 719 14.42 -10.74 -12.17
C VAL A 719 13.95 -9.71 -11.14
N VAL A 720 14.92 -9.03 -10.51
CA VAL A 720 14.69 -8.23 -9.31
C VAL A 720 13.98 -6.91 -9.63
N GLN A 721 12.95 -6.59 -8.83
CA GLN A 721 12.32 -5.26 -8.78
C GLN A 721 12.46 -4.67 -7.37
N CYS A 722 11.42 -4.78 -6.52
CA CYS A 722 11.58 -4.37 -5.11
C CYS A 722 12.60 -5.24 -4.37
N GLY A 723 12.63 -6.56 -4.64
CA GLY A 723 13.65 -7.49 -4.11
C GLY A 723 13.27 -8.22 -2.82
N TYR A 724 12.27 -7.76 -2.08
CA TYR A 724 12.01 -8.27 -0.73
C TYR A 724 11.65 -9.77 -0.66
N CYS A 725 10.94 -10.28 -1.67
CA CYS A 725 10.58 -11.71 -1.73
C CYS A 725 11.69 -12.61 -2.28
N GLN A 726 12.78 -12.04 -2.81
CA GLN A 726 13.74 -12.78 -3.64
C GLN A 726 14.54 -13.79 -2.83
N SER A 727 14.91 -13.48 -1.57
CA SER A 727 15.56 -14.45 -0.68
C SER A 727 14.76 -15.75 -0.60
N GLY A 728 13.48 -15.66 -0.27
CA GLY A 728 12.62 -16.84 -0.16
C GLY A 728 12.39 -17.57 -1.47
N GLN A 729 12.41 -16.87 -2.61
CA GLN A 729 12.29 -17.47 -3.94
C GLN A 729 13.55 -18.24 -4.33
N LEU A 730 14.73 -17.69 -4.08
CA LEU A 730 16.01 -18.36 -4.31
C LEU A 730 16.16 -19.60 -3.43
N MET A 731 15.73 -19.54 -2.17
CA MET A 731 15.71 -20.71 -1.29
C MET A 731 14.83 -21.82 -1.87
N SER A 732 13.58 -21.51 -2.26
CA SER A 732 12.69 -22.49 -2.87
C SER A 732 13.22 -23.03 -4.21
N ALA A 733 13.81 -22.17 -5.05
CA ALA A 733 14.33 -22.56 -6.36
C ALA A 733 15.58 -23.43 -6.25
N CYS A 734 16.44 -23.16 -5.27
CA CYS A 734 17.63 -23.97 -5.00
C CYS A 734 17.24 -25.38 -4.53
N ALA A 735 16.24 -25.49 -3.65
CA ALA A 735 15.69 -26.78 -3.26
C ALA A 735 15.09 -27.55 -4.46
N LEU A 736 14.37 -26.86 -5.35
CA LEU A 736 13.87 -27.47 -6.58
C LEU A 736 15.00 -28.01 -7.46
N LEU A 737 16.02 -27.20 -7.77
CA LEU A 737 17.08 -27.62 -8.70
C LEU A 737 17.96 -28.75 -8.14
N LYS A 738 18.13 -28.82 -6.82
CA LYS A 738 18.81 -29.96 -6.18
C LYS A 738 18.05 -31.27 -6.35
N LYS A 739 16.71 -31.22 -6.36
CA LYS A 739 15.84 -32.40 -6.51
C LYS A 739 15.54 -32.75 -7.96
N THR A 740 15.32 -31.74 -8.79
CA THR A 740 14.95 -31.83 -10.20
C THR A 740 15.86 -30.90 -11.01
N PRO A 741 17.04 -31.38 -11.43
CA PRO A 741 18.04 -30.55 -12.12
C PRO A 741 17.57 -29.94 -13.44
N ASN A 742 16.59 -30.56 -14.11
CA ASN A 742 15.97 -30.06 -15.34
C ASN A 742 14.43 -29.96 -15.17
N PRO A 743 13.93 -28.95 -14.44
CA PRO A 743 12.52 -28.86 -14.08
C PRO A 743 11.66 -28.40 -15.26
N SER A 744 10.44 -28.91 -15.35
CA SER A 744 9.41 -28.39 -16.25
C SER A 744 8.78 -27.09 -15.72
N ASP A 745 7.98 -26.42 -16.54
CA ASP A 745 7.19 -25.25 -16.12
C ASP A 745 6.22 -25.57 -14.97
N ASP A 746 5.68 -26.79 -14.93
CA ASP A 746 4.78 -27.25 -13.88
C ASP A 746 5.54 -27.51 -12.58
N ASP A 747 6.75 -28.09 -12.65
CA ASP A 747 7.63 -28.26 -11.47
C ASP A 747 7.99 -26.90 -10.85
N ILE A 748 8.36 -25.93 -11.69
CA ILE A 748 8.65 -24.56 -11.27
C ILE A 748 7.42 -23.92 -10.63
N SER A 749 6.26 -24.05 -11.27
CA SER A 749 5.00 -23.48 -10.76
C SER A 749 4.60 -24.09 -9.42
N GLY A 750 4.78 -25.41 -9.26
CA GLY A 750 4.57 -26.12 -8.01
C GLY A 750 5.48 -25.62 -6.89
N ALA A 751 6.79 -25.56 -7.14
CA ALA A 751 7.78 -25.12 -6.14
C ALA A 751 7.63 -23.63 -5.75
N MET A 752 7.19 -22.78 -6.68
CA MET A 752 6.99 -21.34 -6.45
C MET A 752 5.60 -20.98 -5.94
N SER A 753 4.64 -21.91 -5.90
CA SER A 753 3.23 -21.63 -5.58
C SER A 753 3.01 -20.87 -4.27
N GLY A 754 3.84 -21.13 -3.26
CA GLY A 754 3.81 -20.43 -1.96
C GLY A 754 4.73 -19.20 -1.85
N ASN A 755 5.32 -18.73 -2.95
CA ASN A 755 6.23 -17.59 -2.99
C ASN A 755 5.61 -16.42 -3.75
N ILE A 756 5.04 -15.46 -3.01
CA ILE A 756 4.34 -14.31 -3.60
C ILE A 756 5.34 -13.21 -4.01
N CYS A 757 5.19 -12.71 -5.23
CA CYS A 757 5.86 -11.52 -5.75
C CYS A 757 4.84 -10.44 -6.13
N ARG A 758 4.70 -9.41 -5.28
CA ARG A 758 3.81 -8.29 -5.56
C ARG A 758 4.18 -7.50 -6.83
N CYS A 759 5.46 -7.49 -7.22
CA CYS A 759 5.94 -6.83 -8.43
C CYS A 759 5.57 -7.57 -9.73
N GLY A 760 5.12 -8.83 -9.65
CA GLY A 760 4.68 -9.60 -10.81
C GLY A 760 5.81 -10.15 -11.69
N THR A 761 7.01 -10.38 -11.14
CA THR A 761 8.18 -10.83 -11.92
C THR A 761 8.19 -12.34 -12.21
N TYR A 762 7.06 -13.03 -12.06
CA TYR A 762 6.95 -14.49 -12.23
C TYR A 762 7.48 -15.01 -13.57
N PRO A 763 7.21 -14.38 -14.73
CA PRO A 763 7.79 -14.83 -16.00
C PRO A 763 9.32 -14.81 -16.00
N ARG A 764 9.93 -13.79 -15.39
CA ARG A 764 11.39 -13.66 -15.25
C ARG A 764 11.95 -14.68 -14.28
N ILE A 765 11.28 -14.93 -13.14
CA ILE A 765 11.66 -15.96 -12.16
C ILE A 765 11.74 -17.33 -12.84
N ARG A 766 10.68 -17.73 -13.56
CA ARG A 766 10.64 -19.00 -14.28
C ARG A 766 11.74 -19.10 -15.33
N ALA A 767 11.93 -18.05 -16.13
CA ALA A 767 13.00 -18.01 -17.14
C ALA A 767 14.39 -18.14 -16.48
N ALA A 768 14.63 -17.49 -15.34
CA ALA A 768 15.89 -17.58 -14.63
C ALA A 768 16.14 -18.98 -14.03
N ILE A 769 15.11 -19.69 -13.55
CA ILE A 769 15.26 -21.08 -13.09
C ILE A 769 15.68 -21.99 -14.23
N HIS A 770 15.08 -21.85 -15.42
CA HIS A 770 15.49 -22.58 -16.62
C HIS A 770 16.93 -22.27 -17.05
N VAL A 771 17.35 -21.00 -16.98
CA VAL A 771 18.74 -20.60 -17.27
C VAL A 771 19.70 -21.24 -16.25
N ALA A 772 19.34 -21.20 -14.95
CA ALA A 772 20.15 -21.78 -13.88
C ALA A 772 20.28 -23.30 -14.02
N ALA A 773 19.19 -24.01 -14.34
CA ALA A 773 19.18 -25.45 -14.60
C ALA A 773 20.20 -25.85 -15.68
N ARG A 774 20.19 -25.15 -16.82
CA ARG A 774 21.16 -25.40 -17.91
C ARG A 774 22.60 -25.14 -17.48
N LYS A 775 22.85 -24.09 -16.68
CA LYS A 775 24.19 -23.72 -16.22
C LYS A 775 24.73 -24.61 -15.10
N ALA A 776 23.86 -25.22 -14.31
CA ALA A 776 24.28 -26.14 -13.25
C ALA A 776 24.58 -27.56 -13.78
N ALA A 777 24.08 -27.89 -14.97
CA ALA A 777 24.31 -29.16 -15.66
C ALA A 777 25.64 -29.21 -16.44
N GLY A 778 26.14 -28.05 -16.88
CA GLY A 778 27.50 -27.87 -17.42
C GLY A 778 28.49 -27.55 -16.32
#